data_AF-A0A812LPW3-F1
#
_entry.id   AF-A0A812LPW3-F1
#
_cell.length_a   1.000
_cell.length_b   1.000
_cell.length_c   1.000
_cell.angle_alpha   90.00
_cell.angle_beta   90.00
_cell.angle_gamma   90.00
#
_symmetry.space_group_name_H-M   'P 1'
#
loop_
_entity.id
_entity.type
_entity.pdbx_description
1 polymer ?
#
loop_
_entity_poly.entity_id
_entity_poly.type
_entity_poly.pdbx_seq_one_letter_code
_entity_poly.pdbx_strand_id
1 'polypeptide(L)'
;MACPHEFPDLGLTGTVLSNALVPFPPNDQQYYMCGKYDPDTSLLRPTAVPNFAHDGHGSSTWLRLVDFAQHADAVHLFDEFSSKTHCGRIYQGALDNGYFVEALQAISLRPKLVKQLFYAWQARRSVYIARLYKHGTWMRVEVDDYVPVGRPGRNDTDVNVPICCRSEYFPNVIWPSLIEKAYAKIHTLRLSPSAVSEEDMGGWEALNGGGKVEDALADLTGGVAGRFYTEDVSPDRLFIYIHDLQRDTLFVCRPHPTKCELQGVRLNPYYPYAVNRAVHWEGGLYLQLFCGGPGVYDGGLQDITVPYNLSRSEKYPERREDGFFWLNAEDFHEYFGTIFECRLVNSGDVSLTDMPPPRFETIRRAGKCFLAASGREWGGQVRDLSLIVPGENVRARSTWREVSCWTGFCHCVKTCKVAEMSVKGSFQDADKVRELAKKCDILTLEVEHVNAEVLEELHQQGVPIQPLPFVVKLIQDKYVQKVHLQKHGVPLPDFEKVETEADLHSIGEKFGYPMMLKSRYGAYDGKGNAVVPNAQGITAAFEKLGGKAGKKLYVEKWAPFKMELAVMVARGVDETMNVTMRTYPVVHTVQRDSVCFTCLTPPVGVTQKQQELAQKIATDAIKSFGDARGIFGVEMFLLEDGSVLLNEIAPRPHNTGHYTMEACGVDQFEQHLRCVLGLPLGDCQLRVGGAMMVNILGQGETPEMVTKTMAPLRRALLVPDAGIHWYGKDGCAKGRKMGHITVTGFTPASALEEIRPVLVAVDGDDAVNKLDVPTKPSPSVGIIMGSDSDLPTMKDAAQVLDDFGIPYEISIVSAHRTPEYMYEYATTAEARGINVIIAGAGGAAHLPGMVAALTPLPVIGVPVKSSTLSGNDSLLSIVQMPKGIPVATVAIGNAANAGLLAVRILGAANPGLGLGFRV
;
A
#
# COMPACT_ATOMS: atom_id res chain seq x y z
N MET A 1 6.45 -32.64 5.96
CA MET A 1 5.38 -33.64 5.75
C MET A 1 4.50 -33.58 6.98
N ALA A 2 3.16 -33.51 6.98
CA ALA A 2 2.11 -34.01 6.08
C ALA A 2 1.54 -32.90 5.14
N CYS A 3 1.04 -33.09 3.91
CA CYS A 3 0.36 -34.17 3.16
C CYS A 3 -1.06 -34.54 3.69
N PRO A 4 -2.05 -34.72 2.80
CA PRO A 4 -3.34 -34.02 2.81
C PRO A 4 -4.46 -34.81 3.53
N HIS A 5 -5.65 -34.22 3.70
CA HIS A 5 -6.85 -34.96 4.14
C HIS A 5 -7.99 -34.87 3.13
N GLU A 6 -7.65 -35.27 1.90
CA GLU A 6 -8.52 -35.70 0.79
C GLU A 6 -8.79 -34.68 -0.32
N PHE A 7 -7.91 -34.80 -1.32
CA PHE A 7 -8.27 -34.77 -2.74
C PHE A 7 -9.09 -36.02 -3.05
N PRO A 8 -10.26 -35.86 -3.64
CA PRO A 8 -10.98 -37.01 -4.14
C PRO A 8 -10.24 -37.53 -5.39
N ASP A 9 -10.47 -38.78 -5.73
CA ASP A 9 -9.82 -39.63 -6.73
C ASP A 9 -9.69 -38.99 -8.14
N LEU A 10 -9.42 -39.72 -9.20
CA LEU A 10 -9.65 -39.22 -10.54
C LEU A 10 -11.16 -39.17 -10.94
N GLY A 11 -12.14 -38.53 -10.26
CA GLY A 11 -12.60 -38.65 -8.85
C GLY A 11 -12.48 -37.44 -7.90
N LEU A 12 -12.03 -36.24 -8.33
CA LEU A 12 -11.57 -35.08 -7.52
C LEU A 12 -12.70 -34.05 -7.27
N THR A 13 -13.11 -33.79 -6.01
CA THR A 13 -13.94 -32.63 -5.60
C THR A 13 -13.28 -31.83 -4.46
N GLY A 14 -12.79 -30.62 -4.73
CA GLY A 14 -12.24 -29.68 -3.74
C GLY A 14 -11.12 -28.77 -4.29
N THR A 15 -11.16 -27.48 -3.95
CA THR A 15 -10.68 -26.33 -4.76
C THR A 15 -9.29 -25.72 -4.36
N VAL A 16 -8.86 -24.58 -4.92
CA VAL A 16 -7.68 -23.79 -4.44
C VAL A 16 -7.92 -22.81 -3.26
N LEU A 17 -9.11 -22.43 -2.78
CA LEU A 17 -10.49 -22.65 -3.16
C LEU A 17 -11.07 -21.38 -3.84
N SER A 18 -11.21 -21.39 -5.17
CA SER A 18 -12.25 -20.72 -6.00
C SER A 18 -12.93 -19.43 -5.48
N ASN A 19 -12.97 -18.30 -6.20
CA ASN A 19 -12.62 -17.98 -7.60
C ASN A 19 -11.24 -17.27 -7.66
N ALA A 20 -10.32 -17.58 -8.59
CA ALA A 20 -10.48 -17.48 -10.04
C ALA A 20 -10.34 -18.82 -10.78
N LEU A 21 -11.49 -19.37 -11.20
CA LEU A 21 -11.61 -19.90 -12.54
C LEU A 21 -11.75 -18.68 -13.45
N VAL A 22 -10.73 -18.35 -14.24
CA VAL A 22 -11.05 -17.86 -15.59
C VAL A 22 -11.21 -19.14 -16.38
N PRO A 23 -12.44 -19.54 -16.75
CA PRO A 23 -12.60 -20.64 -17.69
C PRO A 23 -11.97 -20.14 -19.00
N PHE A 24 -10.73 -20.55 -19.26
CA PHE A 24 -10.39 -20.76 -20.65
C PHE A 24 -11.35 -21.82 -21.18
N PRO A 25 -11.80 -21.70 -22.44
CA PRO A 25 -12.80 -22.60 -22.97
C PRO A 25 -12.39 -24.04 -22.62
N PRO A 26 -13.26 -24.85 -22.01
CA PRO A 26 -12.93 -26.22 -21.57
C PRO A 26 -12.41 -27.14 -22.69
N ASN A 27 -12.30 -26.63 -23.92
CA ASN A 27 -11.84 -27.29 -25.11
C ASN A 27 -10.46 -26.81 -25.62
N ASP A 28 -9.69 -26.01 -24.87
CA ASP A 28 -8.32 -25.62 -25.28
C ASP A 28 -7.33 -26.79 -25.09
N GLN A 29 -7.42 -27.77 -26.01
CA GLN A 29 -6.65 -29.03 -26.01
C GLN A 29 -5.16 -28.85 -26.34
N GLN A 30 -4.71 -27.64 -26.72
CA GLN A 30 -3.29 -27.38 -27.07
C GLN A 30 -2.31 -27.70 -25.93
N TYR A 31 -2.79 -27.65 -24.68
CA TYR A 31 -2.00 -27.90 -23.49
C TYR A 31 -2.28 -29.27 -22.84
N TYR A 32 -3.17 -30.06 -23.45
CA TYR A 32 -3.57 -31.41 -23.04
C TYR A 32 -3.67 -32.32 -24.28
N MET A 33 -2.55 -32.93 -24.69
CA MET A 33 -2.48 -33.81 -25.86
C MET A 33 -2.51 -35.28 -25.42
N CYS A 34 -3.61 -35.97 -25.69
CA CYS A 34 -3.73 -37.43 -25.60
C CYS A 34 -3.80 -38.04 -27.01
N GLY A 35 -2.68 -38.19 -27.71
CA GLY A 35 -2.61 -38.84 -29.03
C GLY A 35 -1.96 -38.00 -30.14
N LYS A 36 -2.01 -38.48 -31.40
CA LYS A 36 -1.56 -37.74 -32.58
C LYS A 36 -2.50 -36.54 -32.83
N TYR A 37 -1.92 -35.38 -33.15
CA TYR A 37 -2.67 -34.21 -33.63
C TYR A 37 -3.52 -34.59 -34.84
N ASP A 38 -4.84 -34.37 -34.74
CA ASP A 38 -5.82 -34.62 -35.80
C ASP A 38 -6.38 -33.27 -36.27
N PRO A 39 -6.06 -32.82 -37.50
CA PRO A 39 -6.47 -31.53 -38.01
C PRO A 39 -7.99 -31.40 -38.21
N ASP A 40 -8.72 -32.52 -38.31
CA ASP A 40 -10.17 -32.50 -38.54
C ASP A 40 -10.99 -32.36 -37.24
N THR A 41 -10.37 -32.64 -36.09
CA THR A 41 -11.01 -32.58 -34.76
C THR A 41 -10.43 -31.51 -33.83
N SER A 42 -9.28 -30.91 -34.20
CA SER A 42 -8.63 -29.83 -33.48
C SER A 42 -9.39 -28.49 -33.61
N LEU A 43 -9.53 -27.76 -32.50
CA LEU A 43 -10.06 -26.38 -32.49
C LEU A 43 -9.00 -25.32 -32.82
N LEU A 44 -7.75 -25.73 -33.05
CA LEU A 44 -6.69 -24.84 -33.53
C LEU A 44 -6.92 -24.52 -35.01
N ARG A 45 -6.65 -23.28 -35.40
CA ARG A 45 -6.62 -22.90 -36.82
C ARG A 45 -5.51 -23.71 -37.51
N PRO A 46 -5.65 -24.07 -38.79
CA PRO A 46 -4.58 -24.69 -39.56
C PRO A 46 -3.25 -23.92 -39.53
N THR A 47 -3.31 -22.61 -39.25
CA THR A 47 -2.17 -21.68 -39.09
C THR A 47 -1.67 -21.51 -37.65
N ALA A 48 -2.42 -21.99 -36.64
CA ALA A 48 -2.12 -21.88 -35.21
C ALA A 48 -1.65 -23.21 -34.60
N VAL A 49 -1.29 -24.18 -35.44
CA VAL A 49 -0.46 -25.32 -35.03
C VAL A 49 0.88 -24.73 -34.60
N PRO A 50 1.43 -25.06 -33.41
CA PRO A 50 2.78 -24.62 -33.05
C PRO A 50 3.78 -25.26 -34.01
N ASN A 51 4.02 -24.54 -35.09
CA ASN A 51 4.75 -25.00 -36.25
C ASN A 51 6.11 -24.30 -36.22
N PHE A 52 7.16 -25.04 -35.89
CA PHE A 52 8.49 -24.68 -36.34
C PHE A 52 9.21 -25.92 -36.88
N ALA A 53 9.43 -25.88 -38.20
CA ALA A 53 9.88 -26.92 -39.11
C ALA A 53 8.80 -27.95 -39.50
N HIS A 54 8.07 -27.63 -40.57
CA HIS A 54 7.33 -28.58 -41.39
C HIS A 54 8.19 -29.85 -41.64
N ASP A 55 7.67 -31.04 -41.29
CA ASP A 55 7.92 -32.18 -42.16
C ASP A 55 7.22 -31.93 -43.50
N GLY A 56 7.56 -32.65 -44.56
CA GLY A 56 7.00 -32.45 -45.91
C GLY A 56 5.47 -32.56 -46.02
N HIS A 57 4.75 -32.75 -44.91
CA HIS A 57 3.30 -32.90 -44.79
C HIS A 57 2.63 -31.89 -43.84
N GLY A 58 3.38 -30.97 -43.21
CA GLY A 58 2.80 -29.90 -42.39
C GLY A 58 2.29 -30.32 -41.01
N SER A 59 2.87 -31.38 -40.42
CA SER A 59 2.54 -31.85 -39.08
C SER A 59 3.65 -31.51 -38.07
N SER A 60 3.28 -31.08 -36.86
CA SER A 60 4.21 -30.91 -35.73
C SER A 60 4.29 -32.20 -34.91
N THR A 61 5.51 -32.67 -34.65
CA THR A 61 5.72 -33.83 -33.77
C THR A 61 5.69 -33.38 -32.31
N TRP A 62 4.89 -34.04 -31.48
CA TRP A 62 4.82 -33.82 -30.05
C TRP A 62 5.35 -35.05 -29.33
N LEU A 63 6.32 -34.84 -28.44
CA LEU A 63 6.89 -35.89 -27.60
C LEU A 63 6.68 -35.54 -26.14
N ARG A 64 6.57 -36.55 -25.28
CA ARG A 64 6.61 -36.30 -23.85
C ARG A 64 8.03 -35.95 -23.45
N LEU A 65 8.18 -34.98 -22.55
CA LEU A 65 9.49 -34.65 -21.96
C LEU A 65 10.16 -35.90 -21.36
N VAL A 66 9.38 -36.85 -20.83
CA VAL A 66 9.90 -38.10 -20.27
C VAL A 66 10.42 -39.09 -21.31
N ASP A 67 9.98 -39.00 -22.57
CA ASP A 67 10.37 -39.91 -23.65
C ASP A 67 11.76 -39.57 -24.22
N PHE A 68 12.32 -38.40 -23.87
CA PHE A 68 13.70 -38.04 -24.19
C PHE A 68 14.73 -38.77 -23.34
N ALA A 69 14.34 -39.28 -22.17
CA ALA A 69 15.20 -40.08 -21.32
C ALA A 69 15.19 -41.55 -21.75
N GLN A 70 16.27 -42.29 -21.47
CA GLN A 70 16.35 -43.72 -21.80
C GLN A 70 15.26 -44.56 -21.11
N HIS A 71 14.84 -44.14 -19.90
CA HIS A 71 13.78 -44.77 -19.12
C HIS A 71 12.94 -43.71 -18.40
N ALA A 72 11.60 -43.82 -18.42
CA ALA A 72 10.70 -42.83 -17.81
C ALA A 72 10.89 -42.66 -16.29
N ASP A 73 11.36 -43.70 -15.58
CA ASP A 73 11.64 -43.64 -14.15
C ASP A 73 12.96 -42.91 -13.82
N ALA A 74 13.77 -42.54 -14.82
CA ALA A 74 14.99 -41.74 -14.65
C ALA A 74 14.74 -40.22 -14.67
N VAL A 75 13.50 -39.80 -14.95
CA VAL A 75 13.12 -38.39 -15.07
C VAL A 75 12.55 -37.87 -13.76
N HIS A 76 13.11 -36.76 -13.31
CA HIS A 76 12.74 -36.07 -12.10
C HIS A 76 12.20 -34.68 -12.44
N LEU A 77 11.26 -34.20 -11.62
CA LEU A 77 10.78 -32.83 -11.78
C LEU A 77 11.91 -31.84 -11.43
N PHE A 78 12.60 -32.08 -10.31
CA PHE A 78 13.71 -31.28 -9.83
C PHE A 78 14.95 -32.16 -9.65
N ASP A 79 16.12 -31.55 -9.71
CA ASP A 79 17.35 -32.22 -9.29
C ASP A 79 17.38 -32.32 -7.75
N GLU A 80 17.17 -33.53 -7.23
CA GLU A 80 17.25 -33.79 -5.78
C GLU A 80 18.60 -34.38 -5.35
N PHE A 81 19.54 -34.58 -6.30
CA PHE A 81 20.72 -35.40 -6.10
C PHE A 81 22.06 -34.65 -6.23
N SER A 82 22.15 -33.57 -7.01
CA SER A 82 23.44 -32.92 -7.30
C SER A 82 23.81 -31.73 -6.39
N SER A 83 22.91 -30.77 -6.20
CA SER A 83 23.23 -29.47 -5.59
C SER A 83 22.15 -29.00 -4.61
N LYS A 84 22.57 -28.58 -3.41
CA LYS A 84 21.68 -28.02 -2.38
C LYS A 84 21.50 -26.51 -2.51
N THR A 85 22.25 -25.84 -3.38
CA THR A 85 22.34 -24.37 -3.43
C THR A 85 21.64 -23.77 -4.66
N HIS A 86 21.47 -24.53 -5.75
CA HIS A 86 20.76 -24.12 -6.96
C HIS A 86 20.18 -25.31 -7.75
N CYS A 87 19.36 -25.05 -8.77
CA CYS A 87 18.71 -26.06 -9.62
C CYS A 87 19.32 -26.19 -11.03
N GLY A 88 20.62 -25.89 -11.18
CA GLY A 88 21.33 -25.90 -12.46
C GLY A 88 21.05 -24.70 -13.37
N ARG A 89 21.71 -24.64 -14.53
CA ARG A 89 21.45 -23.63 -15.57
C ARG A 89 20.17 -23.94 -16.34
N ILE A 90 19.61 -22.91 -16.97
CA ILE A 90 18.43 -23.02 -17.83
C ILE A 90 18.83 -22.54 -19.23
N TYR A 91 18.76 -23.46 -20.18
CA TYR A 91 19.06 -23.16 -21.58
C TYR A 91 17.78 -22.76 -22.30
N GLN A 92 17.82 -21.61 -22.96
CA GLN A 92 16.75 -21.13 -23.81
C GLN A 92 16.47 -22.13 -24.94
N GLY A 93 15.18 -22.32 -25.24
CA GLY A 93 14.72 -23.14 -26.36
C GLY A 93 14.76 -22.39 -27.69
N ALA A 94 13.88 -22.76 -28.61
CA ALA A 94 13.75 -22.13 -29.92
C ALA A 94 12.90 -20.83 -29.90
N LEU A 95 12.26 -20.52 -28.77
CA LEU A 95 11.38 -19.37 -28.61
C LEU A 95 12.14 -18.09 -28.25
N ASP A 96 11.61 -16.95 -28.70
CA ASP A 96 12.17 -15.63 -28.39
C ASP A 96 11.61 -15.10 -27.05
N ASN A 97 11.97 -15.79 -25.97
CA ASN A 97 11.48 -15.55 -24.61
C ASN A 97 12.61 -15.34 -23.58
N GLY A 98 13.72 -14.73 -24.01
CA GLY A 98 14.92 -14.54 -23.16
C GLY A 98 14.63 -13.88 -21.80
N TYR A 99 13.67 -12.96 -21.74
CA TYR A 99 13.22 -12.32 -20.49
C TYR A 99 12.72 -13.32 -19.43
N PHE A 100 12.04 -14.38 -19.89
CA PHE A 100 11.48 -15.41 -19.04
C PHE A 100 12.59 -16.36 -18.56
N VAL A 101 13.51 -16.72 -19.46
CA VAL A 101 14.69 -17.53 -19.13
C VAL A 101 15.58 -16.80 -18.11
N GLU A 102 15.77 -15.49 -18.24
CA GLU A 102 16.46 -14.65 -17.26
C GLU A 102 15.81 -14.72 -15.87
N ALA A 103 14.48 -14.63 -15.79
CA ALA A 103 13.74 -14.75 -14.54
C ALA A 103 13.86 -16.16 -13.93
N LEU A 104 13.71 -17.21 -14.75
CA LEU A 104 13.87 -18.59 -14.30
C LEU A 104 15.30 -18.87 -13.80
N GLN A 105 16.32 -18.26 -14.41
CA GLN A 105 17.71 -18.39 -13.99
C GLN A 105 17.93 -17.84 -12.56
N ALA A 106 17.34 -16.69 -12.23
CA ALA A 106 17.39 -16.17 -10.86
C ALA A 106 16.62 -17.05 -9.87
N ILE A 107 15.49 -17.62 -10.30
CA ILE A 107 14.70 -18.53 -9.45
C ILE A 107 15.44 -19.85 -9.21
N SER A 108 16.25 -20.33 -10.16
CA SER A 108 17.02 -21.56 -9.99
C SER A 108 18.05 -21.45 -8.86
N LEU A 109 18.49 -20.23 -8.49
CA LEU A 109 19.31 -19.94 -7.30
C LEU A 109 18.54 -20.04 -5.97
N ARG A 110 17.24 -20.34 -6.02
CA ARG A 110 16.36 -20.52 -4.86
C ARG A 110 15.60 -21.85 -5.00
N PRO A 111 16.21 -23.01 -4.68
CA PRO A 111 15.56 -24.32 -4.81
C PRO A 111 14.19 -24.44 -4.12
N LYS A 112 14.01 -23.77 -2.99
CA LYS A 112 12.70 -23.71 -2.30
C LYS A 112 11.63 -23.01 -3.15
N LEU A 113 11.99 -21.94 -3.85
CA LEU A 113 11.09 -21.18 -4.70
C LEU A 113 10.71 -22.00 -5.94
N VAL A 114 11.69 -22.67 -6.57
CA VAL A 114 11.46 -23.64 -7.67
C VAL A 114 10.44 -24.69 -7.26
N LYS A 115 10.61 -25.33 -6.09
CA LYS A 115 9.66 -26.33 -5.59
C LYS A 115 8.28 -25.74 -5.33
N GLN A 116 8.19 -24.48 -4.90
CA GLN A 116 6.91 -23.81 -4.67
C GLN A 116 6.15 -23.48 -5.96
N LEU A 117 6.78 -23.46 -7.13
CA LEU A 117 6.08 -23.27 -8.41
C LEU A 117 5.14 -24.44 -8.73
N PHE A 118 5.34 -25.61 -8.12
CA PHE A 118 4.51 -26.78 -8.34
C PHE A 118 3.69 -27.12 -7.10
N TYR A 119 2.41 -27.37 -7.32
CA TYR A 119 1.44 -27.73 -6.30
C TYR A 119 1.34 -29.25 -6.14
N ALA A 120 1.18 -29.96 -7.26
CA ALA A 120 1.08 -31.40 -7.33
C ALA A 120 1.51 -31.88 -8.72
N TRP A 121 2.02 -33.10 -8.81
CA TRP A 121 2.35 -33.71 -10.10
C TRP A 121 2.33 -35.23 -10.01
N GLN A 122 2.10 -35.88 -11.14
CA GLN A 122 2.19 -37.32 -11.32
C GLN A 122 2.76 -37.63 -12.71
N ALA A 123 4.08 -37.80 -12.79
CA ALA A 123 4.81 -37.94 -14.04
C ALA A 123 4.32 -39.12 -14.91
N ARG A 124 4.00 -40.27 -14.30
CA ARG A 124 3.44 -41.43 -15.03
C ARG A 124 2.13 -41.14 -15.74
N ARG A 125 1.32 -40.22 -15.19
CA ARG A 125 0.03 -39.81 -15.76
C ARG A 125 0.12 -38.56 -16.61
N SER A 126 1.31 -37.96 -16.77
CA SER A 126 1.51 -36.69 -17.47
C SER A 126 0.63 -35.56 -16.88
N VAL A 127 0.56 -35.46 -15.56
CA VAL A 127 -0.22 -34.42 -14.88
C VAL A 127 0.70 -33.57 -14.03
N TYR A 128 0.77 -32.27 -14.31
CA TYR A 128 1.55 -31.31 -13.53
C TYR A 128 0.69 -30.09 -13.24
N ILE A 129 0.66 -29.69 -11.98
CA ILE A 129 -0.12 -28.54 -11.51
C ILE A 129 0.86 -27.49 -11.02
N ALA A 130 1.07 -26.46 -11.82
CA ALA A 130 1.86 -25.29 -11.47
C ALA A 130 0.99 -24.24 -10.77
N ARG A 131 1.64 -23.35 -10.03
CA ARG A 131 1.07 -22.11 -9.52
C ARG A 131 1.85 -20.93 -10.07
N LEU A 132 1.14 -19.97 -10.65
CA LEU A 132 1.72 -18.74 -11.20
C LEU A 132 0.91 -17.56 -10.68
N TYR A 133 1.57 -16.46 -10.35
CA TYR A 133 0.92 -15.23 -9.94
C TYR A 133 0.51 -14.43 -11.16
N LYS A 134 -0.71 -13.89 -11.18
CA LYS A 134 -1.18 -12.99 -12.23
C LYS A 134 -2.30 -12.11 -11.69
N HIS A 135 -2.26 -10.81 -11.99
CA HIS A 135 -3.28 -9.83 -11.55
C HIS A 135 -3.56 -9.87 -10.03
N GLY A 136 -2.53 -9.99 -9.21
CA GLY A 136 -2.67 -9.98 -7.75
C GLY A 136 -3.15 -11.30 -7.13
N THR A 137 -3.25 -12.40 -7.91
CA THR A 137 -3.71 -13.68 -7.38
C THR A 137 -2.87 -14.86 -7.87
N TRP A 138 -2.77 -15.90 -7.05
CA TRP A 138 -2.14 -17.16 -7.42
C TRP A 138 -3.10 -17.99 -8.28
N MET A 139 -2.75 -18.16 -9.55
CA MET A 139 -3.45 -18.98 -10.52
C MET A 139 -2.98 -20.44 -10.43
N ARG A 140 -3.93 -21.37 -10.42
CA ARG A 140 -3.67 -22.80 -10.62
C ARG A 140 -3.62 -23.10 -12.11
N VAL A 141 -2.52 -23.70 -12.56
CA VAL A 141 -2.28 -23.99 -13.97
C VAL A 141 -1.95 -25.46 -14.13
N GLU A 142 -2.86 -26.19 -14.74
CA GLU A 142 -2.68 -27.61 -15.03
C GLU A 142 -2.09 -27.78 -16.43
N VAL A 143 -1.05 -28.60 -16.57
CA VAL A 143 -0.38 -28.90 -17.85
C VAL A 143 0.04 -30.37 -17.89
N ASP A 144 0.18 -30.93 -19.10
CA ASP A 144 0.83 -32.21 -19.35
C ASP A 144 2.34 -32.02 -19.69
N ASP A 145 3.07 -33.12 -19.90
CA ASP A 145 4.48 -33.11 -20.35
C ASP A 145 4.69 -33.27 -21.87
N TYR A 146 3.66 -33.19 -22.70
CA TYR A 146 3.83 -33.14 -24.15
C TYR A 146 4.30 -31.77 -24.60
N VAL A 147 5.40 -31.75 -25.35
CA VAL A 147 5.94 -30.53 -25.94
C VAL A 147 6.21 -30.73 -27.42
N PRO A 148 6.06 -29.69 -28.25
CA PRO A 148 6.43 -29.79 -29.64
C PRO A 148 7.96 -29.87 -29.75
N VAL A 149 8.41 -30.67 -30.71
CA VAL A 149 9.83 -30.84 -31.03
C VAL A 149 10.14 -30.13 -32.33
N GLY A 150 11.32 -29.51 -32.40
CA GLY A 150 11.74 -28.77 -33.58
C GLY A 150 13.23 -28.92 -33.85
N ARG A 151 13.68 -28.36 -34.98
CA ARG A 151 15.12 -28.17 -35.21
C ARG A 151 15.64 -27.13 -34.21
N PRO A 152 16.77 -27.39 -33.54
CA PRO A 152 17.32 -26.49 -32.55
C PRO A 152 17.76 -25.15 -33.17
N GLY A 153 18.00 -24.16 -32.30
CA GLY A 153 18.68 -22.91 -32.67
C GLY A 153 20.07 -23.16 -33.29
N ARG A 154 20.63 -22.12 -33.92
CA ARG A 154 21.79 -22.09 -34.86
C ARG A 154 23.02 -23.00 -34.61
N ASN A 155 23.19 -23.62 -33.44
CA ASN A 155 24.42 -24.30 -32.99
C ASN A 155 24.27 -25.76 -32.53
N ASP A 156 23.07 -26.37 -32.58
CA ASP A 156 22.88 -27.76 -32.13
C ASP A 156 22.53 -28.66 -33.33
N THR A 157 23.07 -29.89 -33.37
CA THR A 157 22.97 -30.80 -34.54
C THR A 157 21.84 -31.82 -34.43
N ASP A 158 21.18 -31.92 -33.27
CA ASP A 158 20.14 -32.91 -33.00
C ASP A 158 18.76 -32.48 -33.51
N VAL A 159 18.11 -33.32 -34.32
CA VAL A 159 16.80 -33.02 -34.97
C VAL A 159 15.58 -33.24 -34.07
N ASN A 160 15.76 -33.54 -32.78
CA ASN A 160 14.69 -33.80 -31.82
C ASN A 160 15.02 -33.17 -30.45
N VAL A 161 14.81 -31.86 -30.30
CA VAL A 161 14.85 -31.19 -29.00
C VAL A 161 13.52 -30.49 -28.72
N PRO A 162 13.11 -30.35 -27.44
CA PRO A 162 11.93 -29.57 -27.11
C PRO A 162 12.13 -28.10 -27.50
N ILE A 163 11.09 -27.45 -28.03
CA ILE A 163 11.19 -26.03 -28.42
C ILE A 163 11.25 -25.07 -27.23
N CYS A 164 10.86 -25.54 -26.04
CA CYS A 164 10.83 -24.75 -24.82
C CYS A 164 12.19 -24.74 -24.10
N CYS A 165 12.37 -23.86 -23.11
CA CYS A 165 13.58 -23.88 -22.30
C CYS A 165 13.78 -25.24 -21.59
N ARG A 166 15.04 -25.56 -21.29
CA ARG A 166 15.44 -26.85 -20.69
C ARG A 166 16.42 -26.66 -19.54
N SER A 167 16.39 -27.60 -18.60
CA SER A 167 17.42 -27.68 -17.57
C SER A 167 18.75 -28.11 -18.19
N GLU A 168 19.86 -27.69 -17.60
CA GLU A 168 21.19 -28.26 -17.85
C GLU A 168 21.24 -29.77 -17.68
N TYR A 169 20.40 -30.33 -16.81
CA TYR A 169 20.31 -31.77 -16.57
C TYR A 169 19.21 -32.45 -17.40
N PHE A 170 18.66 -31.77 -18.42
CA PHE A 170 17.73 -32.37 -19.37
C PHE A 170 18.42 -33.54 -20.13
N PRO A 171 17.74 -34.69 -20.33
CA PRO A 171 16.31 -34.96 -20.12
C PRO A 171 15.91 -35.42 -18.72
N ASN A 172 16.85 -35.55 -17.78
CA ASN A 172 16.57 -36.09 -16.45
C ASN A 172 15.86 -35.09 -15.53
N VAL A 173 15.93 -33.77 -15.80
CA VAL A 173 15.26 -32.72 -15.04
C VAL A 173 14.42 -31.83 -15.96
N ILE A 174 13.12 -31.70 -15.67
CA ILE A 174 12.15 -31.16 -16.64
C ILE A 174 11.34 -29.95 -16.15
N TRP A 175 11.54 -29.46 -14.92
CA TRP A 175 10.74 -28.34 -14.39
C TRP A 175 10.74 -27.06 -15.24
N PRO A 176 11.84 -26.60 -15.89
CA PRO A 176 11.82 -25.33 -16.62
C PRO A 176 10.85 -25.39 -17.80
N SER A 177 10.88 -26.50 -18.54
CA SER A 177 10.01 -26.77 -19.69
C SER A 177 8.53 -26.76 -19.31
N LEU A 178 8.20 -27.37 -18.16
CA LEU A 178 6.83 -27.41 -17.64
C LEU A 178 6.33 -26.05 -17.17
N ILE A 179 7.19 -25.26 -16.51
CA ILE A 179 6.85 -23.90 -16.08
C ILE A 179 6.69 -22.96 -17.26
N GLU A 180 7.51 -23.09 -18.31
CA GLU A 180 7.32 -22.32 -19.55
C GLU A 180 5.99 -22.64 -20.22
N LYS A 181 5.62 -23.94 -20.29
CA LYS A 181 4.30 -24.35 -20.80
C LYS A 181 3.15 -23.75 -19.98
N ALA A 182 3.26 -23.78 -18.66
CA ALA A 182 2.26 -23.19 -17.76
C ALA A 182 2.18 -21.67 -17.94
N TYR A 183 3.33 -21.01 -18.14
CA TYR A 183 3.41 -19.58 -18.38
C TYR A 183 2.76 -19.19 -19.71
N ALA A 184 3.11 -19.87 -20.81
CA ALA A 184 2.45 -19.71 -22.11
C ALA A 184 0.92 -19.83 -22.01
N LYS A 185 0.46 -20.83 -21.26
CA LYS A 185 -0.97 -21.07 -21.03
C LYS A 185 -1.68 -19.90 -20.35
N ILE A 186 -1.09 -19.30 -19.30
CA ILE A 186 -1.74 -18.16 -18.62
C ILE A 186 -1.63 -16.85 -19.40
N HIS A 187 -0.68 -16.72 -20.33
CA HIS A 187 -0.50 -15.53 -21.17
C HIS A 187 -1.24 -15.58 -22.51
N THR A 188 -1.92 -16.69 -22.79
CA THR A 188 -2.82 -16.81 -23.95
C THR A 188 -3.98 -15.80 -23.85
N LEU A 189 -4.19 -15.03 -24.91
CA LEU A 189 -5.27 -14.05 -25.08
C LEU A 189 -6.31 -14.57 -26.08
N ARG A 190 -7.56 -14.69 -25.63
CA ARG A 190 -8.73 -15.04 -26.47
C ARG A 190 -9.71 -13.88 -26.43
N LEU A 191 -10.03 -13.30 -27.58
CA LEU A 191 -10.98 -12.19 -27.71
C LEU A 191 -12.43 -12.68 -27.74
N SER A 192 -12.65 -13.94 -28.09
CA SER A 192 -13.96 -14.60 -28.07
C SER A 192 -13.96 -15.87 -27.19
N PRO A 193 -14.92 -16.03 -26.27
CA PRO A 193 -15.08 -17.24 -25.46
C PRO A 193 -15.52 -18.48 -26.26
N SER A 194 -16.03 -18.30 -27.48
CA SER A 194 -16.76 -19.34 -28.22
C SER A 194 -16.20 -19.63 -29.63
N ALA A 195 -15.23 -18.87 -30.13
CA ALA A 195 -14.59 -19.13 -31.42
C ALA A 195 -13.19 -18.50 -31.49
N VAL A 196 -12.23 -19.19 -32.11
CA VAL A 196 -10.87 -18.66 -32.29
C VAL A 196 -10.88 -17.56 -33.36
N SER A 197 -10.53 -16.32 -33.01
CA SER A 197 -10.46 -15.15 -33.91
C SER A 197 -9.06 -14.98 -34.57
N GLU A 198 -8.92 -14.19 -35.65
CA GLU A 198 -7.61 -13.91 -36.29
C GLU A 198 -6.69 -13.07 -35.39
N GLU A 199 -7.28 -12.44 -34.39
CA GLU A 199 -6.64 -11.55 -33.44
C GLU A 199 -6.32 -12.27 -32.10
N ASP A 200 -6.68 -13.54 -31.94
CA ASP A 200 -6.34 -14.35 -30.76
C ASP A 200 -4.85 -14.74 -30.79
N MET A 201 -4.15 -14.57 -29.66
CA MET A 201 -2.78 -15.06 -29.47
C MET A 201 -2.79 -16.17 -28.42
N GLY A 202 -2.53 -17.42 -28.82
CA GLY A 202 -2.49 -18.55 -27.89
C GLY A 202 -1.35 -19.53 -28.19
N GLY A 203 -0.99 -20.34 -27.21
CA GLY A 203 0.16 -21.24 -27.30
C GLY A 203 1.45 -20.62 -26.78
N TRP A 204 2.58 -21.23 -27.14
CA TRP A 204 3.91 -20.69 -26.85
C TRP A 204 4.20 -19.40 -27.63
N GLU A 205 3.45 -19.14 -28.70
CA GLU A 205 3.47 -17.90 -29.47
C GLU A 205 3.12 -16.68 -28.61
N ALA A 206 2.34 -16.86 -27.53
CA ALA A 206 2.04 -15.82 -26.57
C ALA A 206 3.28 -15.33 -25.79
N LEU A 207 4.39 -16.08 -25.83
CA LEU A 207 5.65 -15.70 -25.18
C LEU A 207 6.62 -14.98 -26.12
N ASN A 208 6.35 -14.95 -27.44
CA ASN A 208 7.19 -14.27 -28.42
C ASN A 208 7.01 -12.75 -28.35
N GLY A 209 8.07 -11.99 -28.66
CA GLY A 209 8.00 -10.53 -28.78
C GLY A 209 8.59 -9.73 -27.62
N GLY A 210 9.47 -10.33 -26.80
CA GLY A 210 10.29 -9.59 -25.85
C GLY A 210 9.53 -9.03 -24.64
N GLY A 211 8.89 -9.90 -23.86
CA GLY A 211 8.31 -9.56 -22.56
C GLY A 211 9.34 -8.96 -21.57
N LYS A 212 8.86 -8.58 -20.38
CA LYS A 212 9.70 -7.93 -19.37
C LYS A 212 10.15 -8.91 -18.28
N VAL A 213 11.40 -8.81 -17.87
CA VAL A 213 11.98 -9.66 -16.81
C VAL A 213 11.28 -9.40 -15.49
N GLU A 214 10.98 -8.13 -15.19
CA GLU A 214 10.24 -7.74 -13.98
C GLU A 214 8.84 -8.37 -13.91
N ASP A 215 8.12 -8.43 -15.02
CA ASP A 215 6.78 -9.06 -15.07
C ASP A 215 6.90 -10.57 -14.84
N ALA A 216 7.84 -11.24 -15.52
CA ALA A 216 8.09 -12.66 -15.31
C ALA A 216 8.52 -12.99 -13.87
N LEU A 217 9.39 -12.16 -13.26
CA LEU A 217 9.79 -12.32 -11.86
C LEU A 217 8.60 -12.15 -10.91
N ALA A 218 7.73 -11.15 -11.14
CA ALA A 218 6.52 -10.96 -10.34
C ALA A 218 5.57 -12.15 -10.50
N ASP A 219 5.34 -12.62 -11.72
CA ASP A 219 4.42 -13.73 -12.01
C ASP A 219 4.93 -15.06 -11.42
N LEU A 220 6.24 -15.32 -11.45
CA LEU A 220 6.79 -16.57 -10.94
C LEU A 220 6.90 -16.58 -9.41
N THR A 221 7.00 -15.41 -8.76
CA THR A 221 7.32 -15.33 -7.32
C THR A 221 6.21 -14.75 -6.45
N GLY A 222 5.26 -14.00 -7.03
CA GLY A 222 4.33 -13.14 -6.30
C GLY A 222 5.02 -11.98 -5.56
N GLY A 223 6.28 -11.70 -5.89
CA GLY A 223 7.08 -10.62 -5.33
C GLY A 223 6.85 -9.29 -6.05
N VAL A 224 7.37 -8.21 -5.47
CA VAL A 224 7.34 -6.88 -6.10
C VAL A 224 8.59 -6.73 -6.95
N ALA A 225 8.41 -6.73 -8.26
CA ALA A 225 9.51 -6.58 -9.19
C ALA A 225 9.65 -5.13 -9.70
N GLY A 226 10.88 -4.77 -10.02
CA GLY A 226 11.22 -3.47 -10.59
C GLY A 226 12.56 -3.56 -11.30
N ARG A 227 12.98 -2.43 -11.87
CA ARG A 227 14.30 -2.30 -12.50
C ARG A 227 14.88 -0.92 -12.23
N PHE A 228 16.21 -0.86 -12.20
CA PHE A 228 16.96 0.39 -12.12
C PHE A 228 18.30 0.24 -12.84
N TYR A 229 18.92 1.37 -13.18
CA TYR A 229 20.25 1.38 -13.79
C TYR A 229 21.33 1.52 -12.72
N THR A 230 22.44 0.81 -12.90
CA THR A 230 23.56 0.86 -11.94
C THR A 230 24.18 2.25 -11.86
N GLU A 231 24.17 3.02 -12.97
CA GLU A 231 24.68 4.39 -13.02
C GLU A 231 23.93 5.38 -12.13
N ASP A 232 22.68 5.08 -11.75
CA ASP A 232 21.87 5.92 -10.85
C ASP A 232 22.28 5.78 -9.37
N VAL A 233 23.15 4.82 -9.04
CA VAL A 233 23.52 4.46 -7.67
C VAL A 233 25.03 4.36 -7.55
N SER A 234 25.64 4.88 -6.47
CA SER A 234 27.09 4.70 -6.27
C SER A 234 27.46 3.24 -5.98
N PRO A 235 28.65 2.75 -6.36
CA PRO A 235 29.06 1.35 -6.18
C PRO A 235 28.87 0.84 -4.74
N ASP A 236 29.28 1.62 -3.74
CA ASP A 236 29.14 1.25 -2.32
C ASP A 236 27.68 1.10 -1.90
N ARG A 237 26.81 2.03 -2.34
CA ARG A 237 25.38 1.99 -2.01
C ARG A 237 24.70 0.83 -2.71
N LEU A 238 25.10 0.55 -3.94
CA LEU A 238 24.60 -0.61 -4.68
C LEU A 238 25.00 -1.91 -4.00
N PHE A 239 26.24 -2.01 -3.53
CA PHE A 239 26.70 -3.17 -2.77
C PHE A 239 25.93 -3.33 -1.46
N ILE A 240 25.81 -2.28 -0.64
CA ILE A 240 25.03 -2.32 0.61
C ILE A 240 23.60 -2.76 0.32
N TYR A 241 22.99 -2.18 -0.71
CA TYR A 241 21.63 -2.52 -1.12
C TYR A 241 21.47 -4.01 -1.45
N ILE A 242 22.35 -4.56 -2.30
CA ILE A 242 22.32 -5.97 -2.66
C ILE A 242 22.65 -6.85 -1.45
N HIS A 243 23.66 -6.49 -0.66
CA HIS A 243 24.12 -7.21 0.52
C HIS A 243 23.02 -7.34 1.58
N ASP A 244 22.25 -6.28 1.84
CA ASP A 244 21.23 -6.25 2.89
C ASP A 244 19.88 -6.84 2.43
N LEU A 245 19.72 -7.06 1.12
CA LEU A 245 18.50 -7.59 0.52
C LEU A 245 18.67 -8.98 -0.10
N GLN A 246 19.90 -9.49 -0.29
CA GLN A 246 20.16 -10.76 -1.00
C GLN A 246 19.39 -11.98 -0.47
N ARG A 247 18.98 -11.97 0.80
CA ARG A 247 18.12 -13.02 1.38
C ARG A 247 16.68 -12.94 0.85
N ASP A 248 16.16 -11.72 0.71
CA ASP A 248 14.75 -11.42 0.50
C ASP A 248 14.48 -10.90 -0.92
N THR A 249 15.49 -10.79 -1.78
CA THR A 249 15.38 -10.23 -3.12
C THR A 249 16.15 -11.09 -4.11
N LEU A 250 15.53 -11.33 -5.28
CA LEU A 250 16.21 -11.84 -6.46
C LEU A 250 16.76 -10.68 -7.27
N PHE A 251 17.99 -10.79 -7.75
CA PHE A 251 18.61 -9.80 -8.64
C PHE A 251 19.04 -10.46 -9.94
N VAL A 252 18.40 -10.08 -11.04
CA VAL A 252 18.86 -10.35 -12.40
C VAL A 252 19.64 -9.14 -12.87
N CYS A 253 20.74 -9.36 -13.60
CA CYS A 253 21.62 -8.30 -14.05
C CYS A 253 21.99 -8.49 -15.52
N ARG A 254 22.10 -7.39 -16.26
CA ARG A 254 22.50 -7.39 -17.67
C ARG A 254 23.83 -6.65 -17.86
N PRO A 255 24.81 -7.25 -18.56
CA PRO A 255 26.03 -6.56 -18.94
C PRO A 255 25.72 -5.31 -19.76
N HIS A 256 26.50 -4.25 -19.57
CA HIS A 256 26.47 -3.05 -20.39
C HIS A 256 27.32 -3.29 -21.65
N PRO A 257 26.72 -3.52 -22.85
CA PRO A 257 27.47 -4.01 -24.02
C PRO A 257 28.57 -3.03 -24.45
N THR A 258 28.25 -1.74 -24.52
CA THR A 258 29.19 -0.69 -24.94
C THR A 258 30.40 -0.57 -24.02
N LYS A 259 30.19 -0.55 -22.69
CA LYS A 259 31.29 -0.46 -21.72
C LYS A 259 32.19 -1.71 -21.77
N CYS A 260 31.59 -2.89 -21.88
CA CYS A 260 32.33 -4.14 -22.01
C CYS A 260 33.22 -4.13 -23.27
N GLU A 261 32.66 -3.72 -24.42
CA GLU A 261 33.39 -3.65 -25.69
C GLU A 261 34.54 -2.64 -25.65
N LEU A 262 34.29 -1.43 -25.11
CA LEU A 262 35.30 -0.37 -25.00
C LEU A 262 36.51 -0.78 -24.14
N GLN A 263 36.29 -1.59 -23.11
CA GLN A 263 37.33 -2.05 -22.18
C GLN A 263 37.86 -3.45 -22.51
N GLY A 264 37.41 -4.07 -23.60
CA GLY A 264 37.84 -5.42 -23.99
C GLY A 264 37.38 -6.53 -23.05
N VAL A 265 36.35 -6.28 -22.22
CA VAL A 265 35.78 -7.25 -21.28
C VAL A 265 34.78 -8.16 -22.00
N ARG A 266 34.96 -9.48 -21.85
CA ARG A 266 34.16 -10.50 -22.57
C ARG A 266 32.98 -11.04 -21.77
N LEU A 267 32.07 -10.16 -21.33
CA LEU A 267 30.74 -10.57 -20.86
C LEU A 267 29.82 -10.72 -22.08
N ASN A 268 29.04 -11.81 -22.15
CA ASN A 268 28.08 -11.99 -23.25
C ASN A 268 26.72 -11.40 -22.87
N PRO A 269 26.24 -10.33 -23.52
CA PRO A 269 24.99 -9.66 -23.16
C PRO A 269 23.72 -10.47 -23.49
N TYR A 270 23.85 -11.58 -24.22
CA TYR A 270 22.75 -12.48 -24.58
C TYR A 270 22.57 -13.63 -23.59
N TYR A 271 23.41 -13.74 -22.56
CA TYR A 271 23.23 -14.75 -21.51
C TYR A 271 22.58 -14.16 -20.27
N PRO A 272 21.80 -14.97 -19.54
CA PRO A 272 21.20 -14.54 -18.28
C PRO A 272 22.25 -14.52 -17.17
N TYR A 273 22.31 -13.43 -16.41
CA TYR A 273 23.12 -13.32 -15.20
C TYR A 273 22.24 -12.98 -13.99
N ALA A 274 22.50 -13.62 -12.87
CA ALA A 274 21.82 -13.34 -11.61
C ALA A 274 22.83 -13.25 -10.46
N VAL A 275 22.57 -12.38 -9.49
CA VAL A 275 23.39 -12.29 -8.28
C VAL A 275 23.01 -13.45 -7.35
N ASN A 276 23.99 -14.29 -7.01
CA ASN A 276 23.81 -15.34 -6.02
C ASN A 276 23.91 -14.80 -4.60
N ARG A 277 24.96 -14.00 -4.35
CA ARG A 277 25.24 -13.36 -3.06
C ARG A 277 26.20 -12.17 -3.19
N ALA A 278 26.25 -11.34 -2.15
CA ALA A 278 27.23 -10.29 -1.94
C ALA A 278 27.88 -10.48 -0.56
N VAL A 279 29.22 -10.41 -0.48
CA VAL A 279 29.98 -10.67 0.75
C VAL A 279 31.11 -9.67 0.95
N HIS A 280 31.43 -9.42 2.21
CA HIS A 280 32.66 -8.77 2.61
C HIS A 280 33.76 -9.83 2.78
N TRP A 281 34.92 -9.62 2.15
CA TRP A 281 36.07 -10.54 2.28
C TRP A 281 37.38 -9.76 2.36
N GLU A 282 38.13 -9.93 3.45
CA GLU A 282 39.44 -9.28 3.68
C GLU A 282 39.44 -7.77 3.44
N GLY A 283 38.33 -7.09 3.76
CA GLY A 283 38.16 -5.64 3.58
C GLY A 283 37.68 -5.21 2.19
N GLY A 284 37.52 -6.13 1.24
CA GLY A 284 36.93 -5.88 -0.07
C GLY A 284 35.46 -6.28 -0.16
N LEU A 285 34.77 -5.74 -1.17
CA LEU A 285 33.36 -5.95 -1.47
C LEU A 285 33.21 -6.79 -2.74
N TYR A 286 32.57 -7.96 -2.63
CA TYR A 286 32.51 -8.92 -3.74
C TYR A 286 31.09 -9.47 -3.96
N LEU A 287 30.71 -9.61 -5.22
CA LEU A 287 29.47 -10.28 -5.63
C LEU A 287 29.80 -11.60 -6.32
N GLN A 288 29.06 -12.65 -5.97
CA GLN A 288 29.06 -13.89 -6.72
C GLN A 288 27.89 -13.87 -7.69
N LEU A 289 28.19 -13.97 -8.98
CA LEU A 289 27.20 -14.05 -10.05
C LEU A 289 27.05 -15.49 -10.53
N PHE A 290 25.90 -15.76 -11.13
CA PHE A 290 25.57 -16.99 -11.81
C PHE A 290 25.29 -16.71 -13.29
N CYS A 291 26.08 -17.30 -14.18
CA CYS A 291 25.91 -17.21 -15.63
C CYS A 291 25.17 -18.44 -16.16
N GLY A 292 24.01 -18.24 -16.79
CA GLY A 292 23.24 -19.32 -17.41
C GLY A 292 23.64 -19.70 -18.83
N GLY A 293 24.78 -19.20 -19.32
CA GLY A 293 25.33 -19.62 -20.60
C GLY A 293 25.92 -21.05 -20.56
N PRO A 294 26.15 -21.67 -21.73
CA PRO A 294 26.81 -22.99 -21.83
C PRO A 294 28.27 -23.00 -21.34
N GLY A 295 28.86 -21.83 -21.12
CA GLY A 295 30.12 -21.64 -20.41
C GLY A 295 30.02 -20.45 -19.47
N VAL A 296 31.02 -20.25 -18.60
CA VAL A 296 31.09 -19.06 -17.75
C VAL A 296 31.81 -17.94 -18.47
N TYR A 297 31.06 -16.89 -18.78
CA TYR A 297 31.56 -15.65 -19.38
C TYR A 297 31.69 -14.60 -18.29
N ASP A 298 32.81 -14.65 -17.55
CA ASP A 298 33.16 -13.71 -16.47
C ASP A 298 34.01 -12.53 -16.94
N GLY A 299 34.24 -12.42 -18.26
CA GLY A 299 35.07 -11.39 -18.86
C GLY A 299 36.56 -11.47 -18.50
N GLY A 300 37.00 -12.53 -17.81
CA GLY A 300 38.34 -12.63 -17.23
C GLY A 300 38.53 -11.84 -15.93
N LEU A 301 37.49 -11.16 -15.44
CA LEU A 301 37.57 -10.27 -14.28
C LEU A 301 37.86 -11.03 -12.98
N GLN A 302 37.31 -12.23 -12.81
CA GLN A 302 37.57 -13.05 -11.62
C GLN A 302 39.08 -13.35 -11.44
N ASP A 303 39.78 -13.59 -12.53
CA ASP A 303 41.21 -13.94 -12.48
C ASP A 303 42.11 -12.70 -12.25
N ILE A 304 41.53 -11.48 -12.32
CA ILE A 304 42.25 -10.19 -12.20
C ILE A 304 41.93 -9.49 -10.88
N THR A 305 40.66 -9.34 -10.54
CA THR A 305 40.19 -8.44 -9.46
C THR A 305 39.66 -9.17 -8.23
N VAL A 306 39.59 -10.50 -8.27
CA VAL A 306 39.11 -11.31 -7.15
C VAL A 306 40.28 -12.08 -6.51
N PRO A 307 40.42 -12.02 -5.16
CA PRO A 307 41.42 -12.80 -4.45
C PRO A 307 41.28 -14.31 -4.67
N TYR A 308 42.41 -14.99 -4.91
CA TYR A 308 42.46 -16.43 -5.18
C TYR A 308 41.90 -17.29 -4.02
N ASN A 309 42.10 -16.83 -2.77
CA ASN A 309 41.56 -17.46 -1.57
C ASN A 309 40.03 -17.36 -1.47
N LEU A 310 39.41 -16.28 -1.98
CA LEU A 310 37.95 -16.15 -2.04
C LEU A 310 37.36 -17.10 -3.10
N SER A 311 37.91 -17.09 -4.31
CA SER A 311 37.39 -17.89 -5.44
C SER A 311 37.49 -19.40 -5.21
N ARG A 312 38.40 -19.85 -4.33
CA ARG A 312 38.55 -21.27 -3.92
C ARG A 312 38.15 -21.56 -2.47
N SER A 313 37.46 -20.64 -1.81
CA SER A 313 37.06 -20.82 -0.42
C SER A 313 36.15 -22.04 -0.25
N GLU A 314 36.42 -22.88 0.75
CA GLU A 314 35.50 -23.96 1.15
C GLU A 314 34.20 -23.43 1.76
N LYS A 315 34.21 -22.18 2.26
CA LYS A 315 33.03 -21.50 2.83
C LYS A 315 31.92 -21.26 1.79
N TYR A 316 32.32 -21.05 0.54
CA TYR A 316 31.44 -20.78 -0.60
C TYR A 316 31.66 -21.87 -1.65
N PRO A 317 30.89 -22.98 -1.62
CA PRO A 317 31.18 -24.16 -2.41
C PRO A 317 30.90 -24.00 -3.91
N GLU A 318 30.17 -22.96 -4.33
CA GLU A 318 29.78 -22.77 -5.73
C GLU A 318 31.00 -22.44 -6.62
N ARG A 319 31.13 -23.13 -7.75
CA ARG A 319 32.32 -23.10 -8.61
C ARG A 319 32.04 -22.59 -10.03
N ARG A 320 33.14 -22.26 -10.72
CA ARG A 320 33.15 -21.81 -12.12
C ARG A 320 32.63 -22.87 -13.08
N GLU A 321 32.90 -24.16 -12.84
CA GLU A 321 32.29 -25.23 -13.64
C GLU A 321 30.76 -25.22 -13.61
N ASP A 322 30.17 -24.90 -12.45
CA ASP A 322 28.71 -24.90 -12.25
C ASP A 322 28.02 -23.62 -12.70
N GLY A 323 28.75 -22.58 -13.11
CA GLY A 323 28.17 -21.33 -13.60
C GLY A 323 28.48 -20.12 -12.74
N PHE A 324 29.18 -20.30 -11.62
CA PHE A 324 29.40 -19.25 -10.64
C PHE A 324 30.77 -18.61 -10.78
N PHE A 325 30.80 -17.29 -10.67
CA PHE A 325 32.06 -16.55 -10.62
C PHE A 325 31.90 -15.33 -9.73
N TRP A 326 33.02 -14.84 -9.22
CA TRP A 326 33.10 -13.68 -8.37
C TRP A 326 33.50 -12.44 -9.18
N LEU A 327 33.04 -11.28 -8.72
CA LEU A 327 33.44 -9.96 -9.19
C LEU A 327 33.64 -9.03 -7.99
N ASN A 328 34.55 -8.07 -8.13
CA ASN A 328 34.58 -6.91 -7.26
C ASN A 328 33.31 -6.04 -7.49
N ALA A 329 32.79 -5.40 -6.44
CA ALA A 329 31.61 -4.54 -6.54
C ALA A 329 31.77 -3.36 -7.51
N GLU A 330 32.97 -2.80 -7.65
CA GLU A 330 33.27 -1.73 -8.60
C GLU A 330 33.20 -2.24 -10.05
N ASP A 331 33.77 -3.42 -10.34
CA ASP A 331 33.66 -4.04 -11.66
C ASP A 331 32.22 -4.41 -11.99
N PHE A 332 31.46 -4.91 -11.01
CA PHE A 332 30.04 -5.19 -11.19
C PHE A 332 29.27 -3.91 -11.56
N HIS A 333 29.51 -2.82 -10.84
CA HIS A 333 28.91 -1.51 -11.13
C HIS A 333 29.29 -0.98 -12.51
N GLU A 334 30.55 -1.14 -12.91
CA GLU A 334 31.06 -0.62 -14.18
C GLU A 334 30.53 -1.43 -15.38
N TYR A 335 30.51 -2.76 -15.29
CA TYR A 335 30.23 -3.63 -16.44
C TYR A 335 28.79 -4.15 -16.53
N PHE A 336 27.97 -4.03 -15.49
CA PHE A 336 26.53 -4.35 -15.54
C PHE A 336 25.72 -3.08 -15.51
N GLY A 337 24.87 -2.86 -16.52
CA GLY A 337 24.16 -1.58 -16.70
C GLY A 337 22.72 -1.57 -16.16
N THR A 338 22.08 -2.75 -16.06
CA THR A 338 20.67 -2.86 -15.65
C THR A 338 20.53 -3.96 -14.61
N ILE A 339 19.83 -3.63 -13.53
CA ILE A 339 19.43 -4.60 -12.50
C ILE A 339 17.91 -4.68 -12.48
N PHE A 340 17.40 -5.90 -12.58
CA PHE A 340 16.02 -6.23 -12.27
C PHE A 340 16.00 -6.84 -10.89
N GLU A 341 15.16 -6.30 -10.03
CA GLU A 341 14.98 -6.81 -8.68
C GLU A 341 13.59 -7.39 -8.53
N CYS A 342 13.47 -8.41 -7.69
CA CYS A 342 12.19 -8.89 -7.24
C CYS A 342 12.23 -9.15 -5.74
N ARG A 343 11.57 -8.28 -4.98
CA ARG A 343 11.45 -8.39 -3.53
C ARG A 343 10.46 -9.48 -3.19
N LEU A 344 10.98 -10.55 -2.60
CA LEU A 344 10.22 -11.71 -2.17
C LEU A 344 9.43 -11.34 -0.92
N VAL A 345 8.16 -11.72 -0.95
CA VAL A 345 7.18 -11.45 0.11
C VAL A 345 7.20 -12.53 1.21
N ASN A 346 7.90 -13.64 0.97
CA ASN A 346 8.09 -14.75 1.91
C ASN A 346 9.39 -15.49 1.59
N SER A 347 10.52 -14.94 2.01
CA SER A 347 11.83 -15.57 1.91
C SER A 347 12.04 -16.52 3.10
N GLY A 348 11.86 -17.81 2.84
CA GLY A 348 12.32 -18.83 3.77
C GLY A 348 13.85 -18.78 3.94
N ASP A 349 14.38 -19.59 4.83
CA ASP A 349 15.84 -19.71 4.99
C ASP A 349 16.52 -20.08 3.66
N VAL A 350 17.40 -19.21 3.19
CA VAL A 350 18.21 -19.39 1.99
C VAL A 350 19.43 -20.18 2.46
N SER A 351 19.58 -21.43 2.01
CA SER A 351 20.62 -22.38 2.46
C SER A 351 22.04 -22.02 2.01
N LEU A 352 22.34 -20.73 1.92
CA LEU A 352 23.60 -20.15 1.48
C LEU A 352 24.31 -19.51 2.68
N THR A 353 25.60 -19.73 2.79
CA THR A 353 26.46 -19.19 3.86
C THR A 353 26.50 -17.66 3.84
N ASP A 354 26.55 -17.04 5.03
CA ASP A 354 26.62 -15.58 5.26
C ASP A 354 25.44 -14.78 4.69
N MET A 355 24.30 -15.43 4.47
CA MET A 355 23.07 -14.68 4.24
C MET A 355 22.76 -13.82 5.47
N PRO A 356 22.36 -12.54 5.29
CA PRO A 356 21.96 -11.71 6.40
C PRO A 356 20.83 -12.41 7.20
N PRO A 357 20.68 -12.11 8.50
CA PRO A 357 19.56 -12.65 9.26
C PRO A 357 18.26 -12.29 8.54
N PRO A 358 17.21 -13.12 8.64
CA PRO A 358 15.90 -12.69 8.19
C PRO A 358 15.61 -11.35 8.84
N ARG A 359 15.16 -10.35 8.05
CA ARG A 359 14.74 -9.04 8.57
C ARG A 359 13.71 -9.12 9.70
N PHE A 360 13.14 -10.31 9.89
CA PHE A 360 12.10 -10.67 10.83
C PHE A 360 12.56 -11.72 11.88
N GLU A 361 13.80 -11.69 12.35
CA GLU A 361 14.30 -12.67 13.36
C GLU A 361 13.47 -12.65 14.68
N THR A 362 12.85 -11.52 15.02
CA THR A 362 11.87 -11.39 16.10
C THR A 362 10.61 -12.25 15.88
N ILE A 363 10.25 -12.54 14.63
CA ILE A 363 9.10 -13.38 14.26
C ILE A 363 9.41 -14.88 14.46
N ARG A 364 10.67 -15.32 14.40
CA ARG A 364 11.01 -16.73 14.73
C ARG A 364 10.96 -17.03 16.23
N ARG A 365 11.14 -16.02 17.10
CA ARG A 365 10.85 -16.16 18.55
C ARG A 365 9.36 -16.04 18.85
N ALA A 366 8.61 -15.30 18.04
CA ALA A 366 7.15 -15.26 18.04
C ALA A 366 6.56 -16.40 17.18
N GLY A 367 6.82 -17.63 17.61
CA GLY A 367 6.33 -18.84 16.93
C GLY A 367 4.85 -19.14 17.16
N LYS A 368 4.07 -18.30 17.85
CA LYS A 368 2.66 -18.51 18.21
C LYS A 368 1.83 -17.22 18.33
N CYS A 369 1.52 -16.57 17.20
CA CYS A 369 0.23 -15.89 16.96
C CYS A 369 -0.10 -14.54 17.62
N PHE A 370 -0.94 -13.79 16.90
CA PHE A 370 -1.41 -12.42 17.16
C PHE A 370 -2.88 -12.41 17.60
N LEU A 371 -3.32 -11.35 18.28
CA LEU A 371 -4.73 -11.09 18.60
C LEU A 371 -5.22 -9.78 17.96
N ALA A 372 -6.42 -9.80 17.36
CA ALA A 372 -7.33 -8.66 17.34
C ALA A 372 -8.71 -9.14 17.81
N ALA A 373 -9.19 -8.64 18.94
CA ALA A 373 -10.42 -9.09 19.57
C ALA A 373 -11.64 -8.29 19.08
N SER A 374 -12.49 -8.85 18.19
CA SER A 374 -13.73 -8.18 17.71
C SER A 374 -15.05 -8.80 18.17
N GLY A 375 -16.03 -7.98 18.57
CA GLY A 375 -17.39 -8.44 18.87
C GLY A 375 -18.40 -7.34 19.23
N ARG A 376 -19.62 -7.45 18.71
CA ARG A 376 -20.80 -6.58 19.01
C ARG A 376 -21.72 -7.20 20.06
N GLU A 377 -22.55 -6.36 20.68
CA GLU A 377 -23.79 -6.73 21.38
C GLU A 377 -24.95 -6.95 20.39
N TRP A 378 -25.75 -8.00 20.61
CA TRP A 378 -27.17 -8.09 20.24
C TRP A 378 -27.89 -9.01 21.24
N GLY A 379 -28.96 -8.52 21.87
CA GLY A 379 -30.09 -9.35 22.34
C GLY A 379 -29.85 -10.52 23.30
N GLY A 380 -28.84 -10.50 24.17
CA GLY A 380 -28.76 -11.47 25.29
C GLY A 380 -28.30 -12.89 24.95
N GLN A 381 -27.58 -13.12 23.84
CA GLN A 381 -26.89 -14.41 23.59
C GLN A 381 -25.41 -14.26 23.21
N VAL A 382 -24.69 -15.36 23.49
CA VAL A 382 -23.22 -15.55 23.64
C VAL A 382 -22.34 -14.81 22.62
N ARG A 383 -21.28 -14.16 23.15
CA ARG A 383 -20.21 -13.47 22.43
C ARG A 383 -19.17 -14.49 21.91
N ASP A 384 -18.51 -14.23 20.79
CA ASP A 384 -17.43 -15.08 20.22
C ASP A 384 -16.09 -14.31 20.30
N LEU A 385 -15.02 -14.84 20.92
CA LEU A 385 -13.65 -14.32 20.70
C LEU A 385 -13.07 -14.96 19.44
N SER A 386 -12.25 -14.22 18.72
CA SER A 386 -11.54 -14.73 17.54
C SER A 386 -10.07 -14.42 17.66
N LEU A 387 -9.23 -15.32 17.14
CA LEU A 387 -7.78 -15.20 17.10
C LEU A 387 -7.34 -15.02 15.64
N ILE A 388 -6.92 -13.83 15.22
CA ILE A 388 -6.30 -13.72 13.90
C ILE A 388 -4.87 -14.27 13.98
N VAL A 389 -4.70 -15.54 13.62
CA VAL A 389 -3.40 -16.10 13.23
C VAL A 389 -3.25 -15.95 11.71
N PRO A 390 -2.11 -15.44 11.20
CA PRO A 390 -1.66 -15.82 9.87
C PRO A 390 -1.24 -17.29 9.97
N GLY A 391 -2.16 -18.19 9.67
CA GLY A 391 -2.00 -19.60 9.93
C GLY A 391 -0.80 -20.30 9.30
N GLU A 392 -0.45 -21.47 9.82
CA GLU A 392 0.55 -22.36 9.21
C GLU A 392 0.12 -22.80 7.80
N ASN A 393 -1.18 -22.72 7.49
CA ASN A 393 -1.76 -22.87 6.15
C ASN A 393 -2.27 -21.56 5.52
N VAL A 394 -2.06 -20.43 6.18
CA VAL A 394 -2.13 -19.09 5.59
C VAL A 394 -0.68 -18.61 5.49
N ARG A 395 0.05 -19.10 4.46
CA ARG A 395 1.20 -18.34 3.95
C ARG A 395 0.74 -16.90 3.94
N ALA A 396 1.44 -16.02 4.67
CA ALA A 396 1.33 -14.58 4.54
C ALA A 396 1.13 -14.32 3.05
N ARG A 397 -0.14 -14.04 2.69
CA ARG A 397 -0.49 -13.85 1.29
C ARG A 397 0.43 -12.73 0.85
N SER A 398 1.06 -13.01 -0.27
CA SER A 398 1.99 -12.14 -0.95
C SER A 398 1.63 -10.69 -0.75
N THR A 399 2.65 -9.85 -0.60
CA THR A 399 2.70 -8.39 -0.78
C THR A 399 2.71 -7.50 0.49
N TRP A 400 3.85 -6.81 0.66
CA TRP A 400 3.91 -5.49 1.30
C TRP A 400 3.44 -4.37 0.35
N ARG A 401 2.54 -4.72 -0.59
CA ARG A 401 1.77 -3.87 -1.52
C ARG A 401 0.28 -4.30 -1.65
N GLU A 402 -0.16 -5.39 -1.03
CA GLU A 402 -1.57 -5.77 -0.79
C GLU A 402 -1.89 -5.77 0.72
N VAL A 403 -1.06 -5.14 1.56
CA VAL A 403 -1.60 -4.41 2.72
C VAL A 403 -2.29 -3.13 2.23
N SER A 404 -1.79 -2.52 1.15
CA SER A 404 -2.48 -1.47 0.37
C SER A 404 -3.60 -1.99 -0.55
N CYS A 405 -3.90 -3.30 -0.53
CA CYS A 405 -5.03 -3.92 -1.21
C CYS A 405 -5.71 -4.96 -0.30
N TRP A 406 -5.91 -4.59 0.96
CA TRP A 406 -7.01 -5.12 1.78
C TRP A 406 -8.31 -4.33 1.57
N THR A 407 -8.39 -3.61 0.44
CA THR A 407 -9.41 -2.59 0.11
C THR A 407 -10.31 -2.99 -1.08
N GLY A 408 -10.12 -4.18 -1.66
CA GLY A 408 -10.98 -4.75 -2.71
C GLY A 408 -11.66 -6.03 -2.26
N PHE A 409 -12.94 -5.95 -1.85
CA PHE A 409 -13.82 -7.11 -1.58
C PHE A 409 -13.49 -8.01 -0.38
N CYS A 410 -13.05 -7.45 0.72
CA CYS A 410 -13.39 -7.94 2.05
C CYS A 410 -12.99 -6.82 3.00
N HIS A 411 -13.77 -6.43 4.00
CA HIS A 411 -13.27 -6.25 5.37
C HIS A 411 -14.32 -5.64 6.26
N CYS A 412 -14.94 -6.49 7.12
CA CYS A 412 -15.34 -6.25 8.52
C CYS A 412 -16.61 -7.02 8.96
N VAL A 413 -16.60 -8.35 8.95
CA VAL A 413 -17.40 -9.06 9.96
C VAL A 413 -16.94 -10.46 10.22
N LYS A 414 -16.97 -10.75 11.53
CA LYS A 414 -16.40 -11.91 12.21
C LYS A 414 -14.91 -11.93 11.94
N THR A 415 -14.11 -11.44 12.88
CA THR A 415 -12.67 -11.79 12.94
C THR A 415 -12.48 -13.31 12.72
N CYS A 416 -13.44 -14.16 13.14
CA CYS A 416 -13.49 -15.59 12.81
C CYS A 416 -13.44 -15.97 11.31
N LYS A 417 -13.82 -15.11 10.35
CA LYS A 417 -13.86 -15.45 8.91
C LYS A 417 -12.50 -15.31 8.22
N VAL A 418 -11.59 -14.52 8.79
CA VAL A 418 -10.21 -14.31 8.30
C VAL A 418 -9.15 -14.87 9.26
N ALA A 419 -9.58 -15.30 10.44
CA ALA A 419 -8.76 -15.92 11.48
C ALA A 419 -8.56 -17.43 11.22
N GLU A 420 -7.34 -17.94 11.43
CA GLU A 420 -7.10 -19.39 11.46
C GLU A 420 -7.76 -20.08 12.67
N MET A 421 -7.84 -19.39 13.82
CA MET A 421 -8.41 -19.97 15.04
C MET A 421 -9.41 -19.03 15.72
N SER A 422 -10.32 -19.59 16.53
CA SER A 422 -11.26 -18.78 17.30
C SER A 422 -11.52 -19.39 18.68
N VAL A 423 -11.85 -18.53 19.64
CA VAL A 423 -12.24 -18.91 21.01
C VAL A 423 -13.63 -18.35 21.25
N LYS A 424 -14.68 -19.13 21.02
CA LYS A 424 -16.04 -18.67 21.24
C LYS A 424 -16.28 -18.35 22.73
N GLY A 425 -16.59 -17.10 23.07
CA GLY A 425 -16.74 -16.61 24.44
C GLY A 425 -16.84 -15.07 24.56
N SER A 426 -17.17 -14.59 25.75
CA SER A 426 -17.27 -13.16 26.07
C SER A 426 -15.92 -12.53 26.38
N PHE A 427 -15.70 -11.28 25.96
CA PHE A 427 -14.57 -10.46 26.42
C PHE A 427 -14.57 -10.19 27.93
N GLN A 428 -15.69 -10.47 28.59
CA GLN A 428 -15.85 -10.34 30.03
C GLN A 428 -15.60 -11.67 30.75
N ASP A 429 -15.58 -12.78 30.01
CA ASP A 429 -15.32 -14.12 30.54
C ASP A 429 -13.81 -14.33 30.71
N ALA A 430 -13.37 -14.38 31.96
CA ALA A 430 -11.97 -14.51 32.33
C ALA A 430 -11.34 -15.79 31.78
N ASP A 431 -12.05 -16.91 31.82
CA ASP A 431 -11.52 -18.20 31.38
C ASP A 431 -11.32 -18.21 29.87
N LYS A 432 -12.20 -17.52 29.13
CA LYS A 432 -12.07 -17.36 27.69
C LYS A 432 -10.94 -16.42 27.27
N VAL A 433 -10.71 -15.36 28.03
CA VAL A 433 -9.53 -14.50 27.83
C VAL A 433 -8.23 -15.26 28.12
N ARG A 434 -8.18 -16.08 29.18
CA ARG A 434 -7.02 -16.96 29.47
C ARG A 434 -6.83 -18.05 28.42
N GLU A 435 -7.92 -18.65 27.93
CA GLU A 435 -7.87 -19.64 26.85
C GLU A 435 -7.25 -19.03 25.59
N LEU A 436 -7.65 -17.80 25.27
CA LEU A 436 -7.11 -17.06 24.14
C LEU A 436 -5.63 -16.70 24.34
N ALA A 437 -5.26 -16.18 25.51
CA ALA A 437 -3.89 -15.82 25.84
C ALA A 437 -2.90 -16.98 25.66
N LYS A 438 -3.29 -18.20 26.02
CA LYS A 438 -2.46 -19.41 25.83
C LYS A 438 -2.17 -19.75 24.37
N LYS A 439 -2.93 -19.17 23.42
CA LYS A 439 -2.80 -19.39 21.99
C LYS A 439 -2.07 -18.24 21.27
N CYS A 440 -1.63 -17.20 22.01
CA CYS A 440 -0.98 -16.00 21.46
C CYS A 440 0.41 -15.73 22.06
N ASP A 441 1.27 -15.08 21.28
CA ASP A 441 2.55 -14.51 21.71
C ASP A 441 2.33 -13.09 22.23
N ILE A 442 1.39 -12.38 21.63
CA ILE A 442 1.05 -11.00 22.02
C ILE A 442 -0.46 -10.76 21.90
N LEU A 443 -1.00 -10.05 22.88
CA LEU A 443 -2.40 -9.65 22.92
C LEU A 443 -2.54 -8.16 22.57
N THR A 444 -3.45 -7.84 21.66
CA THR A 444 -3.96 -6.46 21.45
C THR A 444 -5.48 -6.43 21.30
N LEU A 445 -6.05 -5.22 21.23
CA LEU A 445 -7.46 -4.93 21.42
C LEU A 445 -8.06 -4.20 20.22
N GLU A 446 -9.24 -4.64 19.76
CA GLU A 446 -10.08 -3.87 18.82
C GLU A 446 -11.26 -3.18 19.52
N VAL A 447 -11.66 -3.62 20.70
CA VAL A 447 -12.66 -2.96 21.54
C VAL A 447 -12.11 -2.67 22.94
N GLU A 448 -12.54 -1.54 23.51
CA GLU A 448 -12.20 -1.14 24.88
C GLU A 448 -13.03 -1.87 25.95
N HIS A 449 -14.13 -2.56 25.58
CA HIS A 449 -15.04 -3.23 26.51
C HIS A 449 -14.60 -4.67 26.87
N VAL A 450 -13.36 -4.82 27.34
CA VAL A 450 -12.73 -6.08 27.75
C VAL A 450 -12.56 -6.18 29.27
N ASN A 451 -12.36 -7.39 29.80
CA ASN A 451 -12.05 -7.57 31.22
C ASN A 451 -10.60 -7.14 31.52
N ALA A 452 -10.43 -5.89 31.95
CA ALA A 452 -9.11 -5.31 32.23
C ALA A 452 -8.39 -5.97 33.41
N GLU A 453 -9.12 -6.55 34.38
CA GLU A 453 -8.53 -7.23 35.54
C GLU A 453 -7.79 -8.50 35.12
N VAL A 454 -8.37 -9.27 34.20
CA VAL A 454 -7.75 -10.49 33.67
C VAL A 454 -6.56 -10.15 32.78
N LEU A 455 -6.62 -9.06 32.01
CA LEU A 455 -5.47 -8.59 31.23
C LEU A 455 -4.31 -8.17 32.16
N GLU A 456 -4.59 -7.49 33.26
CA GLU A 456 -3.58 -7.12 34.27
C GLU A 456 -2.94 -8.37 34.90
N GLU A 457 -3.76 -9.36 35.29
CA GLU A 457 -3.28 -10.65 35.80
C GLU A 457 -2.33 -11.35 34.80
N LEU A 458 -2.74 -11.45 33.53
CA LEU A 458 -1.93 -12.08 32.47
C LEU A 458 -0.64 -11.31 32.21
N HIS A 459 -0.69 -9.97 32.24
CA HIS A 459 0.49 -9.15 32.07
C HIS A 459 1.51 -9.35 33.21
N GLN A 460 1.04 -9.44 34.46
CA GLN A 460 1.88 -9.77 35.62
C GLN A 460 2.50 -11.18 35.52
N GLN A 461 1.84 -12.12 34.84
CA GLN A 461 2.36 -13.44 34.51
C GLN A 461 3.36 -13.44 33.33
N GLY A 462 3.65 -12.28 32.75
CA GLY A 462 4.62 -12.12 31.67
C GLY A 462 4.04 -12.26 30.26
N VAL A 463 2.71 -12.31 30.10
CA VAL A 463 2.08 -12.29 28.77
C VAL A 463 2.28 -10.89 28.15
N PRO A 464 2.82 -10.78 26.92
CA PRO A 464 2.92 -9.51 26.23
C PRO A 464 1.52 -8.99 25.85
N ILE A 465 1.16 -7.80 26.34
CA ILE A 465 -0.13 -7.15 26.08
C ILE A 465 0.09 -5.69 25.73
N GLN A 466 -0.48 -5.25 24.61
CA GLN A 466 -0.46 -3.85 24.17
C GLN A 466 -1.85 -3.44 23.66
N PRO A 467 -2.34 -2.20 23.92
CA PRO A 467 -1.79 -1.28 24.90
C PRO A 467 -1.78 -1.91 26.30
N LEU A 468 -0.97 -1.37 27.21
CA LEU A 468 -0.82 -1.92 28.55
C LEU A 468 -2.16 -1.98 29.30
N PRO A 469 -2.45 -3.05 30.08
CA PRO A 469 -3.76 -3.22 30.73
C PRO A 469 -4.19 -2.05 31.61
N PHE A 470 -3.25 -1.38 32.28
CA PHE A 470 -3.55 -0.17 33.06
C PHE A 470 -4.14 0.96 32.20
N VAL A 471 -3.71 1.10 30.93
CA VAL A 471 -4.24 2.09 30.00
C VAL A 471 -5.66 1.75 29.60
N VAL A 472 -5.93 0.45 29.38
CA VAL A 472 -7.29 -0.04 29.11
C VAL A 472 -8.21 0.30 30.28
N LYS A 473 -7.77 0.01 31.51
CA LYS A 473 -8.52 0.32 32.74
C LYS A 473 -8.73 1.83 32.93
N LEU A 474 -7.70 2.63 32.64
CA LEU A 474 -7.76 4.09 32.71
C LEU A 474 -8.80 4.66 31.75
N ILE A 475 -8.87 4.15 30.52
CA ILE A 475 -9.75 4.68 29.47
C ILE A 475 -11.19 4.20 29.60
N GLN A 476 -11.41 3.02 30.18
CA GLN A 476 -12.76 2.51 30.46
C GLN A 476 -13.56 3.42 31.40
N ASP A 477 -12.88 4.17 32.27
CA ASP A 477 -13.48 5.17 33.16
C ASP A 477 -13.19 6.59 32.65
N LYS A 478 -14.15 7.17 31.93
CA LYS A 478 -14.00 8.47 31.26
C LYS A 478 -13.65 9.62 32.23
N TYR A 479 -14.11 9.55 33.49
CA TYR A 479 -13.74 10.55 34.50
C TYR A 479 -12.28 10.38 34.95
N VAL A 480 -11.84 9.15 35.21
CA VAL A 480 -10.45 8.89 35.65
C VAL A 480 -9.47 9.19 34.52
N GLN A 481 -9.82 8.91 33.26
CA GLN A 481 -9.07 9.37 32.09
C GLN A 481 -8.85 10.88 32.15
N LYS A 482 -9.89 11.68 32.41
CA LYS A 482 -9.77 13.15 32.50
C LYS A 482 -8.94 13.62 33.67
N VAL A 483 -9.09 13.01 34.86
CA VAL A 483 -8.23 13.31 36.02
C VAL A 483 -6.76 13.04 35.69
N HIS A 484 -6.45 11.92 35.04
CA HIS A 484 -5.09 11.58 34.62
C HIS A 484 -4.54 12.60 33.61
N LEU A 485 -5.30 12.94 32.58
CA LEU A 485 -4.89 13.88 31.55
C LEU A 485 -4.71 15.30 32.12
N GLN A 486 -5.61 15.76 33.01
CA GLN A 486 -5.49 17.04 33.71
C GLN A 486 -4.20 17.12 34.54
N LYS A 487 -3.85 16.04 35.25
CA LYS A 487 -2.59 15.96 36.02
C LYS A 487 -1.35 16.10 35.14
N HIS A 488 -1.43 15.73 33.86
CA HIS A 488 -0.35 15.85 32.89
C HIS A 488 -0.44 17.14 32.05
N GLY A 489 -1.28 18.10 32.42
CA GLY A 489 -1.37 19.41 31.75
C GLY A 489 -2.03 19.37 30.37
N VAL A 490 -2.79 18.31 30.06
CA VAL A 490 -3.53 18.22 28.81
C VAL A 490 -4.75 19.14 28.87
N PRO A 491 -4.99 20.01 27.86
CA PRO A 491 -6.17 20.88 27.83
C PRO A 491 -7.46 20.07 27.70
N LEU A 492 -8.43 20.31 28.59
CA LEU A 492 -9.71 19.60 28.66
C LEU A 492 -10.83 20.61 28.95
N PRO A 493 -12.09 20.34 28.57
CA PRO A 493 -13.24 21.04 29.15
C PRO A 493 -13.26 20.85 30.68
N ASP A 494 -13.71 21.86 31.42
CA ASP A 494 -13.92 21.74 32.87
C ASP A 494 -14.86 20.56 33.17
N PHE A 495 -14.51 19.74 34.16
CA PHE A 495 -15.26 18.54 34.47
C PHE A 495 -15.32 18.28 35.98
N GLU A 496 -16.44 17.72 36.45
CA GLU A 496 -16.65 17.36 37.85
C GLU A 496 -17.35 16.01 38.00
N LYS A 497 -17.07 15.32 39.12
CA LYS A 497 -17.68 14.05 39.47
C LYS A 497 -19.09 14.28 39.97
N VAL A 498 -20.01 13.36 39.69
CA VAL A 498 -21.40 13.41 40.16
C VAL A 498 -21.69 12.16 40.98
N GLU A 499 -21.95 12.33 42.28
CA GLU A 499 -22.38 11.26 43.18
C GLU A 499 -23.89 11.30 43.40
N THR A 500 -24.48 12.50 43.44
CA THR A 500 -25.90 12.73 43.68
C THR A 500 -26.52 13.72 42.69
N GLU A 501 -27.85 13.72 42.59
CA GLU A 501 -28.58 14.72 41.80
C GLU A 501 -28.35 16.15 42.32
N ALA A 502 -28.17 16.32 43.63
CA ALA A 502 -27.91 17.62 44.24
C ALA A 502 -26.58 18.24 43.74
N ASP A 503 -25.57 17.41 43.45
CA ASP A 503 -24.29 17.87 42.91
C ASP A 503 -24.50 18.62 41.59
N LEU A 504 -25.43 18.16 40.74
CA LEU A 504 -25.70 18.77 39.43
C LEU A 504 -26.25 20.19 39.53
N HIS A 505 -27.00 20.52 40.59
CA HIS A 505 -27.47 21.88 40.81
C HIS A 505 -26.29 22.80 41.11
N SER A 506 -25.42 22.40 42.04
CA SER A 506 -24.22 23.18 42.41
C SER A 506 -23.24 23.33 41.25
N ILE A 507 -23.03 22.27 40.47
CA ILE A 507 -22.15 22.30 39.30
C ILE A 507 -22.76 23.17 38.20
N GLY A 508 -24.09 23.12 38.00
CA GLY A 508 -24.78 23.97 37.04
C GLY A 508 -24.64 25.47 37.34
N GLU A 509 -24.62 25.86 38.63
CA GLU A 509 -24.32 27.24 39.04
C GLU A 509 -22.88 27.66 38.70
N LYS A 510 -21.93 26.73 38.77
CA LYS A 510 -20.51 26.97 38.49
C LYS A 510 -20.19 26.95 36.99
N PHE A 511 -20.66 25.96 36.26
CA PHE A 511 -20.34 25.74 34.84
C PHE A 511 -21.21 26.56 33.91
N GLY A 512 -22.41 26.95 34.36
CA GLY A 512 -23.45 27.49 33.51
C GLY A 512 -24.14 26.41 32.67
N TYR A 513 -25.09 26.84 31.85
CA TYR A 513 -25.84 25.97 30.96
C TYR A 513 -25.68 26.41 29.48
N PRO A 514 -25.78 25.49 28.52
CA PRO A 514 -25.93 24.04 28.71
C PRO A 514 -24.68 23.41 29.36
N MET A 515 -24.85 22.23 29.97
CA MET A 515 -23.75 21.37 30.41
C MET A 515 -23.98 19.94 29.91
N MET A 516 -22.92 19.14 29.84
CA MET A 516 -22.97 17.78 29.29
C MET A 516 -22.79 16.74 30.40
N LEU A 517 -23.87 16.05 30.76
CA LEU A 517 -23.83 14.93 31.70
C LEU A 517 -23.44 13.65 30.96
N LYS A 518 -22.47 12.91 31.50
CA LYS A 518 -21.92 11.71 30.86
C LYS A 518 -21.82 10.53 31.83
N SER A 519 -22.06 9.32 31.32
CA SER A 519 -21.75 8.07 32.01
C SER A 519 -20.24 7.87 32.05
N ARG A 520 -19.72 7.40 33.20
CA ARG A 520 -18.28 7.13 33.33
C ARG A 520 -17.84 5.88 32.56
N TYR A 521 -18.73 4.91 32.40
CA TYR A 521 -18.43 3.63 31.75
C TYR A 521 -19.44 3.34 30.64
N GLY A 522 -19.02 2.55 29.65
CA GLY A 522 -19.90 2.00 28.62
C GLY A 522 -20.53 3.03 27.67
N ALA A 523 -20.01 4.26 27.65
CA ALA A 523 -20.46 5.31 26.75
C ALA A 523 -19.80 5.15 25.37
N TYR A 524 -20.60 5.19 24.31
CA TYR A 524 -20.16 5.11 22.91
C TYR A 524 -21.24 5.66 21.97
N ASP A 525 -20.85 6.23 20.82
CA ASP A 525 -21.78 6.72 19.77
C ASP A 525 -22.97 7.53 20.37
N GLY A 526 -22.69 8.44 21.31
CA GLY A 526 -23.67 9.27 22.02
C GLY A 526 -24.45 8.60 23.16
N LYS A 527 -24.46 7.26 23.23
CA LYS A 527 -25.04 6.56 24.38
C LYS A 527 -24.23 6.88 25.62
N GLY A 528 -24.94 7.17 26.71
CA GLY A 528 -24.30 7.62 27.95
C GLY A 528 -24.14 9.13 28.07
N ASN A 529 -24.56 9.92 27.07
CA ASN A 529 -24.52 11.38 27.12
C ASN A 529 -25.93 11.99 27.26
N ALA A 530 -26.07 13.06 28.02
CA ALA A 530 -27.28 13.84 28.16
C ALA A 530 -26.95 15.32 28.28
N VAL A 531 -27.46 16.13 27.34
CA VAL A 531 -27.39 17.58 27.43
C VAL A 531 -28.36 18.04 28.53
N VAL A 532 -27.85 18.86 29.45
CA VAL A 532 -28.65 19.53 30.47
C VAL A 532 -28.77 21.00 30.05
N PRO A 533 -29.91 21.42 29.46
CA PRO A 533 -30.04 22.75 28.86
C PRO A 533 -30.25 23.87 29.89
N ASN A 534 -30.73 23.53 31.08
CA ASN A 534 -31.03 24.44 32.18
C ASN A 534 -31.25 23.63 33.47
N ALA A 535 -31.45 24.31 34.60
CA ALA A 535 -31.65 23.69 35.90
C ALA A 535 -32.86 22.72 35.93
N GLN A 536 -33.93 23.01 35.18
CA GLN A 536 -35.12 22.15 35.11
C GLN A 536 -34.85 20.83 34.38
N GLY A 537 -33.80 20.76 33.54
CA GLY A 537 -33.41 19.55 32.82
C GLY A 537 -32.60 18.55 33.64
N ILE A 538 -32.15 18.90 34.85
CA ILE A 538 -31.25 18.08 35.68
C ILE A 538 -31.86 16.72 36.00
N THR A 539 -33.06 16.69 36.60
CA THR A 539 -33.70 15.46 37.05
C THR A 539 -33.89 14.49 35.88
N ALA A 540 -34.39 14.99 34.74
CA ALA A 540 -34.62 14.18 33.55
C ALA A 540 -33.32 13.60 32.98
N ALA A 541 -32.22 14.37 32.94
CA ALA A 541 -30.93 13.90 32.46
C ALA A 541 -30.28 12.87 33.41
N PHE A 542 -30.36 13.12 34.72
CA PHE A 542 -29.85 12.23 35.76
C PHE A 542 -30.56 10.87 35.74
N GLU A 543 -31.89 10.89 35.63
CA GLU A 543 -32.70 9.67 35.47
C GLU A 543 -32.41 8.94 34.16
N LYS A 544 -32.35 9.66 33.03
CA LYS A 544 -32.07 9.09 31.70
C LYS A 544 -30.76 8.30 31.68
N LEU A 545 -29.73 8.80 32.36
CA LEU A 545 -28.44 8.13 32.44
C LEU A 545 -28.35 7.10 33.58
N GLY A 546 -29.45 6.87 34.31
CA GLY A 546 -29.56 5.87 35.35
C GLY A 546 -28.86 6.24 36.66
N GLY A 547 -28.73 7.54 36.96
CA GLY A 547 -28.18 8.03 38.22
C GLY A 547 -28.95 7.48 39.44
N LYS A 548 -30.29 7.41 39.37
CA LYS A 548 -31.13 6.77 40.41
C LYS A 548 -30.88 5.27 40.58
N ALA A 549 -30.38 4.60 39.54
CA ALA A 549 -30.00 3.20 39.57
C ALA A 549 -28.53 2.99 39.99
N GLY A 550 -27.87 4.03 40.51
CA GLY A 550 -26.49 3.98 41.00
C GLY A 550 -25.41 3.96 39.90
N LYS A 551 -25.76 4.30 38.65
CA LYS A 551 -24.74 4.47 37.61
C LYS A 551 -23.83 5.65 37.95
N LYS A 552 -22.52 5.45 37.81
CA LYS A 552 -21.51 6.47 38.09
C LYS A 552 -21.46 7.48 36.94
N LEU A 553 -21.69 8.75 37.25
CA LEU A 553 -21.75 9.83 36.26
C LEU A 553 -20.66 10.88 36.53
N TYR A 554 -20.44 11.73 35.54
CA TYR A 554 -19.65 12.94 35.66
C TYR A 554 -20.20 13.98 34.68
N VAL A 555 -19.91 15.25 34.91
CA VAL A 555 -20.41 16.35 34.08
C VAL A 555 -19.26 17.16 33.52
N GLU A 556 -19.43 17.64 32.30
CA GLU A 556 -18.49 18.54 31.62
C GLU A 556 -19.18 19.88 31.34
N LYS A 557 -18.43 20.96 31.47
CA LYS A 557 -18.83 22.25 30.94
C LYS A 557 -18.97 22.15 29.43
N TRP A 558 -20.02 22.75 28.88
CA TRP A 558 -20.22 22.75 27.44
C TRP A 558 -19.09 23.51 26.74
N ALA A 559 -18.42 22.84 25.81
CA ALA A 559 -17.41 23.46 24.95
C ALA A 559 -18.11 24.06 23.72
N PRO A 560 -18.13 25.40 23.54
CA PRO A 560 -18.67 26.04 22.35
C PRO A 560 -17.66 25.92 21.20
N PHE A 561 -17.49 24.72 20.68
CA PHE A 561 -16.52 24.42 19.64
C PHE A 561 -16.97 24.93 18.27
N LYS A 562 -16.00 25.37 17.48
CA LYS A 562 -16.14 25.71 16.06
C LYS A 562 -16.06 24.46 15.18
N MET A 563 -15.12 23.55 15.49
CA MET A 563 -14.90 22.32 14.74
C MET A 563 -14.51 21.16 15.67
N GLU A 564 -14.89 19.94 15.30
CA GLU A 564 -14.37 18.73 15.93
C GLU A 564 -13.17 18.22 15.11
N LEU A 565 -12.06 17.98 15.79
CA LEU A 565 -10.83 17.50 15.19
C LEU A 565 -10.47 16.11 15.73
N ALA A 566 -9.77 15.31 14.94
CA ALA A 566 -9.15 14.08 15.41
C ALA A 566 -7.71 13.94 14.92
N VAL A 567 -6.87 13.31 15.74
CA VAL A 567 -5.51 12.92 15.38
C VAL A 567 -5.30 11.46 15.77
N MET A 568 -4.78 10.67 14.84
CA MET A 568 -4.28 9.33 15.14
C MET A 568 -2.82 9.42 15.55
N VAL A 569 -2.48 8.86 16.70
CA VAL A 569 -1.11 8.81 17.22
C VAL A 569 -0.63 7.36 17.21
N ALA A 570 0.43 7.09 16.47
CA ALA A 570 1.16 5.83 16.48
C ALA A 570 2.28 5.91 17.51
N ARG A 571 2.33 4.95 18.43
CA ARG A 571 3.39 4.85 19.44
C ARG A 571 3.96 3.45 19.47
N GLY A 572 5.24 3.32 19.13
CA GLY A 572 5.97 2.06 19.13
C GLY A 572 7.40 2.25 19.60
N VAL A 573 8.31 1.47 19.04
CA VAL A 573 9.75 1.57 19.31
C VAL A 573 10.55 1.64 18.02
N ASP A 574 11.74 2.24 18.08
CA ASP A 574 12.70 2.22 16.98
C ASP A 574 13.60 0.98 17.03
N GLU A 575 14.56 0.90 16.11
CA GLU A 575 15.52 -0.21 15.99
C GLU A 575 16.41 -0.38 17.25
N THR A 576 16.53 0.66 18.06
CA THR A 576 17.26 0.66 19.34
C THR A 576 16.36 0.39 20.54
N MET A 577 15.11 0.01 20.30
CA MET A 577 14.06 -0.21 21.31
C MET A 577 13.65 1.06 22.08
N ASN A 578 14.02 2.25 21.60
CA ASN A 578 13.57 3.50 22.20
C ASN A 578 12.16 3.84 21.74
N VAL A 579 11.36 4.38 22.66
CA VAL A 579 9.98 4.78 22.34
C VAL A 579 9.98 5.87 21.28
N THR A 580 9.23 5.63 20.20
CA THR A 580 9.06 6.57 19.11
C THR A 580 7.59 6.76 18.79
N MET A 581 7.25 7.94 18.30
CA MET A 581 5.88 8.30 17.93
C MET A 581 5.82 8.94 16.55
N ARG A 582 4.70 8.74 15.89
CA ARG A 582 4.31 9.43 14.66
C ARG A 582 2.84 9.83 14.77
N THR A 583 2.49 10.98 14.22
CA THR A 583 1.11 11.42 14.11
C THR A 583 0.67 11.36 12.66
N TYR A 584 -0.57 10.94 12.46
CA TYR A 584 -1.24 11.15 11.20
C TYR A 584 -1.69 12.61 11.06
N PRO A 585 -2.00 13.05 9.83
CA PRO A 585 -2.66 14.32 9.57
C PRO A 585 -3.89 14.53 10.45
N VAL A 586 -4.10 15.80 10.84
CA VAL A 586 -5.31 16.22 11.55
C VAL A 586 -6.51 16.03 10.65
N VAL A 587 -7.64 15.62 11.21
CA VAL A 587 -8.89 15.40 10.47
C VAL A 587 -9.98 16.29 11.04
N HIS A 588 -10.74 16.97 10.19
CA HIS A 588 -12.03 17.56 10.57
C HIS A 588 -13.10 16.48 10.52
N THR A 589 -13.78 16.24 11.64
CA THR A 589 -14.81 15.23 11.78
C THR A 589 -16.18 15.88 11.91
N VAL A 590 -17.19 15.35 11.22
CA VAL A 590 -18.59 15.80 11.40
C VAL A 590 -19.40 14.67 11.99
N GLN A 591 -20.05 14.95 13.12
CA GLN A 591 -20.85 13.97 13.87
C GLN A 591 -22.33 14.19 13.58
N ARG A 592 -23.08 13.11 13.35
CA ARG A 592 -24.55 13.14 13.22
C ARG A 592 -25.17 12.18 14.21
N ASP A 593 -26.10 12.69 15.02
CA ASP A 593 -26.71 11.92 16.11
C ASP A 593 -25.65 11.27 17.03
N SER A 594 -24.55 12.00 17.25
CA SER A 594 -23.36 11.55 18.00
C SER A 594 -22.62 10.34 17.40
N VAL A 595 -22.79 10.08 16.10
CA VAL A 595 -22.02 9.10 15.33
C VAL A 595 -21.17 9.84 14.30
N CYS A 596 -19.87 9.52 14.21
CA CYS A 596 -19.01 10.06 13.17
C CYS A 596 -19.59 9.76 11.77
N PHE A 597 -19.90 10.83 11.03
CA PHE A 597 -20.47 10.78 9.70
C PHE A 597 -19.38 10.92 8.63
N THR A 598 -18.57 11.98 8.71
CA THR A 598 -17.50 12.23 7.74
C THR A 598 -16.18 12.65 8.39
N CYS A 599 -15.09 12.49 7.63
CA CYS A 599 -13.72 12.81 8.02
C CYS A 599 -12.98 13.45 6.84
N LEU A 600 -12.62 14.73 6.94
CA LEU A 600 -11.90 15.47 5.91
C LEU A 600 -10.47 15.80 6.37
N THR A 601 -9.48 15.51 5.52
CA THR A 601 -8.07 15.80 5.79
C THR A 601 -7.31 16.26 4.54
N PRO A 602 -6.39 17.24 4.66
CA PRO A 602 -6.26 18.15 5.80
C PRO A 602 -7.55 18.94 6.08
N PRO A 603 -7.75 19.45 7.30
CA PRO A 603 -8.96 20.17 7.66
C PRO A 603 -9.01 21.54 6.97
N VAL A 604 -10.15 21.87 6.33
CA VAL A 604 -10.38 23.19 5.72
C VAL A 604 -10.74 24.20 6.80
N GLY A 605 -10.10 25.38 6.76
CA GLY A 605 -10.37 26.46 7.73
C GLY A 605 -9.63 26.35 9.06
N VAL A 606 -8.64 25.44 9.14
CA VAL A 606 -7.77 25.24 10.32
C VAL A 606 -6.33 25.52 9.91
N THR A 607 -5.70 26.50 10.55
CA THR A 607 -4.34 26.93 10.24
C THR A 607 -3.31 25.85 10.56
N GLN A 608 -2.15 25.88 9.90
CA GLN A 608 -1.05 24.96 10.18
C GLN A 608 -0.64 24.97 11.67
N LYS A 609 -0.57 26.15 12.29
CA LYS A 609 -0.26 26.29 13.73
C LYS A 609 -1.28 25.59 14.63
N GLN A 610 -2.56 25.62 14.27
CA GLN A 610 -3.61 24.92 15.01
C GLN A 610 -3.51 23.40 14.82
N GLN A 611 -3.14 22.95 13.61
CA GLN A 611 -2.93 21.53 13.34
C GLN A 611 -1.73 20.98 14.14
N GLU A 612 -0.62 21.71 14.18
CA GLU A 612 0.55 21.41 15.00
C GLU A 612 0.21 21.40 16.49
N LEU A 613 -0.60 22.35 16.96
CA LEU A 613 -1.10 22.39 18.34
C LEU A 613 -1.93 21.14 18.67
N ALA A 614 -2.85 20.74 17.78
CA ALA A 614 -3.67 19.55 17.95
C ALA A 614 -2.81 18.27 18.00
N GLN A 615 -1.84 18.13 17.09
CA GLN A 615 -0.90 16.99 17.09
C GLN A 615 -0.02 16.98 18.34
N LYS A 616 0.42 18.14 18.82
CA LYS A 616 1.18 18.27 20.06
C LYS A 616 0.36 17.85 21.28
N ILE A 617 -0.87 18.35 21.41
CA ILE A 617 -1.79 17.96 22.51
C ILE A 617 -2.03 16.45 22.48
N ALA A 618 -2.31 15.88 21.30
CA ALA A 618 -2.51 14.44 21.15
C ALA A 618 -1.26 13.66 21.57
N THR A 619 -0.08 14.06 21.09
CA THR A 619 1.18 13.39 21.43
C THR A 619 1.50 13.48 22.92
N ASP A 620 1.32 14.65 23.54
CA ASP A 620 1.57 14.85 24.97
C ASP A 620 0.59 14.05 25.84
N ALA A 621 -0.68 13.95 25.42
CA ALA A 621 -1.65 13.07 26.07
C ALA A 621 -1.21 11.59 25.99
N ILE A 622 -0.77 11.10 24.84
CA ILE A 622 -0.35 9.70 24.69
C ILE A 622 0.97 9.41 25.42
N LYS A 623 1.90 10.37 25.54
CA LYS A 623 3.11 10.23 26.37
C LYS A 623 2.79 9.89 27.82
N SER A 624 1.67 10.40 28.35
CA SER A 624 1.24 10.14 29.73
C SER A 624 0.89 8.68 30.02
N PHE A 625 0.77 7.83 28.99
CA PHE A 625 0.41 6.42 29.12
C PHE A 625 1.60 5.45 29.28
N GLY A 626 2.71 5.92 29.88
CA GLY A 626 3.86 5.04 30.18
C GLY A 626 4.41 4.39 28.92
N ASP A 627 4.76 3.10 28.92
CA ASP A 627 5.30 2.40 27.74
C ASP A 627 4.24 1.78 26.81
N ALA A 628 2.98 2.25 26.89
CA ALA A 628 1.91 1.68 26.07
C ALA A 628 2.14 1.94 24.58
N ARG A 629 1.97 0.88 23.79
CA ARG A 629 2.18 0.85 22.34
C ARG A 629 0.88 0.59 21.61
N GLY A 630 0.81 1.06 20.38
CA GLY A 630 -0.34 0.89 19.50
C GLY A 630 -0.70 2.19 18.78
N ILE A 631 -1.97 2.24 18.39
CA ILE A 631 -2.58 3.41 17.74
C ILE A 631 -3.60 3.96 18.71
N PHE A 632 -3.63 5.27 18.84
CA PHE A 632 -4.55 5.99 19.71
C PHE A 632 -5.30 7.02 18.88
N GLY A 633 -6.63 6.91 18.84
CA GLY A 633 -7.48 7.96 18.30
C GLY A 633 -7.73 9.02 19.36
N VAL A 634 -7.34 10.26 19.06
CA VAL A 634 -7.51 11.40 19.97
C VAL A 634 -8.50 12.38 19.35
N GLU A 635 -9.67 12.52 19.98
CA GLU A 635 -10.70 13.47 19.57
C GLU A 635 -10.57 14.79 20.33
N MET A 636 -10.81 15.90 19.65
CA MET A 636 -10.55 17.25 20.12
C MET A 636 -11.61 18.23 19.63
N PHE A 637 -11.72 19.35 20.33
CA PHE A 637 -12.56 20.48 19.98
C PHE A 637 -11.67 21.69 19.68
N LEU A 638 -11.84 22.30 18.51
CA LEU A 638 -11.27 23.60 18.17
C LEU A 638 -12.30 24.69 18.53
N LEU A 639 -11.92 25.63 19.38
CA LEU A 639 -12.78 26.77 19.77
C LEU A 639 -12.60 27.97 18.83
N GLU A 640 -13.50 28.94 18.92
CA GLU A 640 -13.46 30.18 18.12
C GLU A 640 -12.20 31.04 18.37
N ASP A 641 -11.65 30.99 19.59
CA ASP A 641 -10.40 31.67 19.94
C ASP A 641 -9.13 30.94 19.43
N GLY A 642 -9.31 29.81 18.74
CA GLY A 642 -8.25 28.97 18.21
C GLY A 642 -7.62 28.00 19.20
N SER A 643 -8.08 27.96 20.46
CA SER A 643 -7.66 26.96 21.43
C SER A 643 -8.21 25.57 21.10
N VAL A 644 -7.50 24.53 21.54
CA VAL A 644 -7.85 23.13 21.29
C VAL A 644 -8.02 22.40 22.62
N LEU A 645 -9.16 21.76 22.82
CA LEU A 645 -9.47 20.97 24.02
C LEU A 645 -9.61 19.49 23.65
N LEU A 646 -8.98 18.59 24.40
CA LEU A 646 -9.14 17.15 24.19
C LEU A 646 -10.51 16.69 24.71
N ASN A 647 -11.28 16.00 23.87
CA ASN A 647 -12.57 15.41 24.20
C ASN A 647 -12.40 14.03 24.83
N GLU A 648 -11.85 13.09 24.06
CA GLU A 648 -11.61 11.71 24.49
C GLU A 648 -10.47 11.02 23.72
N ILE A 649 -10.03 9.86 24.24
CA ILE A 649 -9.02 8.99 23.63
C ILE A 649 -9.54 7.56 23.53
N ALA A 650 -9.34 6.93 22.37
CA ALA A 650 -9.55 5.51 22.12
C ALA A 650 -8.19 4.81 21.87
N PRO A 651 -7.79 3.79 22.65
CA PRO A 651 -6.47 3.17 22.57
C PRO A 651 -6.44 2.02 21.57
N ARG A 652 -6.94 2.29 20.36
CA ARG A 652 -7.12 1.34 19.28
C ARG A 652 -7.19 2.10 17.95
N PRO A 653 -7.07 1.40 16.80
CA PRO A 653 -7.51 1.94 15.53
C PRO A 653 -8.92 2.54 15.65
N HIS A 654 -9.09 3.73 15.07
CA HIS A 654 -10.26 4.57 15.26
C HIS A 654 -10.94 4.88 13.94
N ASN A 655 -12.25 5.10 14.00
CA ASN A 655 -13.08 5.36 12.83
C ASN A 655 -12.57 6.56 12.03
N THR A 656 -12.16 7.62 12.73
CA THR A 656 -11.63 8.85 12.13
C THR A 656 -10.27 8.69 11.45
N GLY A 657 -9.63 7.53 11.61
CA GLY A 657 -8.40 7.16 10.92
C GLY A 657 -8.60 6.30 9.67
N HIS A 658 -9.83 5.91 9.28
CA HIS A 658 -9.99 4.96 8.17
C HIS A 658 -9.55 5.54 6.81
N TYR A 659 -9.58 6.87 6.65
CA TYR A 659 -9.03 7.55 5.46
C TYR A 659 -7.56 7.17 5.16
N THR A 660 -6.81 6.74 6.19
CA THR A 660 -5.38 6.41 6.06
C THR A 660 -5.13 5.23 5.12
N MET A 661 -6.13 4.38 4.87
CA MET A 661 -6.02 3.23 3.97
C MET A 661 -5.81 3.65 2.51
N GLU A 662 -6.49 4.71 2.05
CA GLU A 662 -6.32 5.24 0.70
C GLU A 662 -5.29 6.36 0.64
N ALA A 663 -5.13 7.12 1.73
CA ALA A 663 -4.50 8.43 1.66
C ALA A 663 -3.07 8.51 2.22
N CYS A 664 -2.63 7.56 3.06
CA CYS A 664 -1.37 7.68 3.81
C CYS A 664 -0.30 6.66 3.38
N GLY A 665 0.94 6.90 3.83
CA GLY A 665 2.06 6.01 3.55
C GLY A 665 1.88 4.58 4.06
N VAL A 666 1.38 4.47 5.29
CA VAL A 666 1.00 3.24 6.00
C VAL A 666 -0.32 3.50 6.71
N ASP A 667 -1.29 2.60 6.57
CA ASP A 667 -2.59 2.73 7.21
C ASP A 667 -2.53 2.49 8.72
N GLN A 668 -3.52 2.98 9.45
CA GLN A 668 -3.55 2.87 10.91
C GLN A 668 -3.56 1.42 11.44
N PHE A 669 -4.04 0.43 10.68
CA PHE A 669 -4.10 -0.96 11.13
C PHE A 669 -2.73 -1.61 10.99
N GLU A 670 -2.06 -1.44 9.85
CA GLU A 670 -0.67 -1.87 9.68
C GLU A 670 0.24 -1.17 10.72
N GLN A 671 0.05 0.13 10.89
CA GLN A 671 0.81 0.92 11.86
C GLN A 671 0.58 0.47 13.29
N HIS A 672 -0.66 0.08 13.65
CA HIS A 672 -0.96 -0.51 14.96
C HIS A 672 -0.16 -1.80 15.18
N LEU A 673 -0.12 -2.68 14.18
CA LEU A 673 0.67 -3.91 14.26
C LEU A 673 2.16 -3.60 14.41
N ARG A 674 2.72 -2.68 13.62
CA ARG A 674 4.12 -2.26 13.78
C ARG A 674 4.42 -1.79 15.20
N CYS A 675 3.53 -0.97 15.78
CA CYS A 675 3.67 -0.48 17.14
C CYS A 675 3.68 -1.61 18.18
N VAL A 676 2.71 -2.52 18.10
CA VAL A 676 2.53 -3.64 19.04
C VAL A 676 3.71 -4.61 18.98
N LEU A 677 4.24 -4.84 17.78
CA LEU A 677 5.33 -5.79 17.51
C LEU A 677 6.74 -5.22 17.70
N GLY A 678 6.84 -3.91 17.88
CA GLY A 678 8.13 -3.23 17.90
C GLY A 678 8.85 -3.25 16.54
N LEU A 679 8.09 -3.19 15.45
CA LEU A 679 8.63 -2.95 14.12
C LEU A 679 8.80 -1.44 13.87
N PRO A 680 9.72 -1.05 12.97
CA PRO A 680 9.88 0.35 12.58
C PRO A 680 8.57 0.98 12.12
N LEU A 681 8.26 2.15 12.67
CA LEU A 681 7.05 2.90 12.30
C LEU A 681 7.09 3.29 10.82
N GLY A 682 5.95 3.15 10.15
CA GLY A 682 5.77 3.59 8.77
C GLY A 682 5.62 5.10 8.64
N ASP A 683 5.55 5.54 7.38
CA ASP A 683 5.22 6.91 7.04
C ASP A 683 3.73 7.19 7.25
N CYS A 684 3.41 8.09 8.19
CA CYS A 684 2.04 8.50 8.48
C CYS A 684 1.58 9.71 7.66
N GLN A 685 2.42 10.25 6.76
CA GLN A 685 2.06 11.41 5.94
C GLN A 685 1.12 11.04 4.79
N LEU A 686 0.40 12.05 4.29
CA LEU A 686 -0.44 11.89 3.11
C LEU A 686 0.43 11.65 1.86
N ARG A 687 -0.04 10.74 1.00
CA ARG A 687 0.44 10.55 -0.37
C ARG A 687 -0.40 11.30 -1.41
N VAL A 688 -1.50 11.90 -0.95
CA VAL A 688 -2.48 12.65 -1.75
C VAL A 688 -2.65 14.04 -1.15
N GLY A 689 -3.21 14.99 -1.91
CA GLY A 689 -3.39 16.35 -1.38
C GLY A 689 -4.63 16.53 -0.49
N GLY A 690 -5.58 15.59 -0.54
CA GLY A 690 -6.69 15.52 0.42
C GLY A 690 -7.44 14.20 0.36
N ALA A 691 -8.16 13.88 1.42
CA ALA A 691 -9.04 12.71 1.49
C ALA A 691 -10.31 13.03 2.29
N MET A 692 -11.42 12.49 1.82
CA MET A 692 -12.72 12.61 2.46
C MET A 692 -13.30 11.22 2.65
N MET A 693 -13.56 10.84 3.91
CA MET A 693 -14.18 9.57 4.26
C MET A 693 -15.62 9.80 4.74
N VAL A 694 -16.54 8.93 4.33
CA VAL A 694 -17.93 8.88 4.80
C VAL A 694 -18.27 7.49 5.35
N ASN A 695 -18.89 7.44 6.52
CA ASN A 695 -19.41 6.20 7.09
C ASN A 695 -20.73 5.78 6.44
N ILE A 696 -20.86 4.49 6.16
CA ILE A 696 -22.09 3.88 5.67
C ILE A 696 -22.80 3.18 6.82
N LEU A 697 -23.93 3.75 7.24
CA LEU A 697 -24.78 3.21 8.30
C LEU A 697 -25.94 2.39 7.70
N GLY A 698 -26.29 1.29 8.35
CA GLY A 698 -27.45 0.50 8.00
C GLY A 698 -28.73 1.31 8.17
N GLN A 699 -29.66 1.15 7.21
CA GLN A 699 -30.96 1.84 7.22
C GLN A 699 -32.10 0.95 7.76
N GLY A 700 -31.85 -0.35 7.94
CA GLY A 700 -32.82 -1.35 8.38
C GLY A 700 -32.76 -2.63 7.53
N GLU A 701 -33.56 -3.63 7.90
CA GLU A 701 -33.43 -4.99 7.39
C GLU A 701 -34.37 -5.34 6.22
N THR A 702 -35.32 -4.47 5.87
CA THR A 702 -36.18 -4.71 4.71
C THR A 702 -35.37 -4.61 3.40
N PRO A 703 -35.75 -5.31 2.33
CA PRO A 703 -35.05 -5.24 1.05
C PRO A 703 -34.86 -3.81 0.52
N GLU A 704 -35.85 -2.94 0.73
CA GLU A 704 -35.78 -1.52 0.35
C GLU A 704 -34.74 -0.76 1.19
N MET A 705 -34.69 -0.99 2.51
CA MET A 705 -33.73 -0.36 3.41
C MET A 705 -32.30 -0.85 3.17
N VAL A 706 -32.13 -2.14 2.88
CA VAL A 706 -30.85 -2.71 2.44
C VAL A 706 -30.42 -2.05 1.13
N THR A 707 -31.34 -1.89 0.17
CA THR A 707 -31.05 -1.21 -1.10
C THR A 707 -30.61 0.24 -0.89
N LYS A 708 -31.26 0.98 0.01
CA LYS A 708 -30.84 2.33 0.41
C LYS A 708 -29.43 2.34 1.02
N THR A 709 -29.13 1.37 1.89
CA THR A 709 -27.78 1.23 2.48
C THR A 709 -26.71 0.97 1.41
N MET A 710 -27.05 0.25 0.34
CA MET A 710 -26.12 -0.06 -0.77
C MET A 710 -25.96 1.08 -1.79
N ALA A 711 -26.88 2.04 -1.84
CA ALA A 711 -26.90 3.07 -2.87
C ALA A 711 -25.61 3.91 -2.94
N PRO A 712 -25.00 4.34 -1.81
CA PRO A 712 -23.71 5.04 -1.82
C PRO A 712 -22.58 4.20 -2.42
N LEU A 713 -22.55 2.88 -2.12
CA LEU A 713 -21.52 1.97 -2.64
C LEU A 713 -21.62 1.87 -4.17
N ARG A 714 -22.83 1.74 -4.70
CA ARG A 714 -23.06 1.73 -6.16
C ARG A 714 -22.62 3.02 -6.82
N ARG A 715 -22.86 4.15 -6.16
CA ARG A 715 -22.44 5.45 -6.67
C ARG A 715 -20.92 5.61 -6.65
N ALA A 716 -20.27 5.14 -5.59
CA ALA A 716 -18.81 5.19 -5.47
C ALA A 716 -18.08 4.36 -6.54
N LEU A 717 -18.69 3.30 -7.09
CA LEU A 717 -18.12 2.56 -8.24
C LEU A 717 -17.95 3.43 -9.51
N LEU A 718 -18.61 4.59 -9.58
CA LEU A 718 -18.50 5.53 -10.69
C LEU A 718 -17.52 6.69 -10.40
N VAL A 719 -16.90 6.71 -9.22
CA VAL A 719 -15.93 7.73 -8.79
C VAL A 719 -14.54 7.10 -8.89
N PRO A 720 -13.66 7.56 -9.81
CA PRO A 720 -12.39 6.89 -10.12
C PRO A 720 -11.48 6.61 -8.92
N ASP A 721 -11.43 7.52 -7.95
CA ASP A 721 -10.55 7.46 -6.78
C ASP A 721 -11.29 7.10 -5.47
N ALA A 722 -12.41 6.38 -5.57
CA ALA A 722 -13.17 5.94 -4.40
C ALA A 722 -12.73 4.55 -3.89
N GLY A 723 -12.20 4.50 -2.67
CA GLY A 723 -11.98 3.27 -1.91
C GLY A 723 -13.25 2.86 -1.16
N ILE A 724 -13.80 1.68 -1.49
CA ILE A 724 -15.02 1.14 -0.87
C ILE A 724 -14.67 0.04 0.13
N HIS A 725 -15.01 0.27 1.39
CA HIS A 725 -14.79 -0.69 2.46
C HIS A 725 -16.12 -1.21 3.00
N TRP A 726 -16.53 -2.37 2.50
CA TRP A 726 -17.71 -3.05 2.99
C TRP A 726 -17.38 -4.07 4.06
N TYR A 727 -18.08 -3.93 5.18
CA TYR A 727 -17.79 -4.72 6.34
C TYR A 727 -18.32 -6.17 6.17
N GLY A 728 -19.37 -6.43 5.41
CA GLY A 728 -19.87 -7.81 5.26
C GLY A 728 -20.55 -8.32 6.54
N LYS A 729 -21.14 -7.37 7.28
CA LYS A 729 -21.95 -7.58 8.49
C LYS A 729 -23.23 -8.34 8.16
N ASP A 730 -23.50 -9.41 8.92
CA ASP A 730 -24.77 -10.13 8.86
C ASP A 730 -25.89 -9.18 9.33
N GLY A 731 -26.91 -8.96 8.49
CA GLY A 731 -28.02 -8.04 8.74
C GLY A 731 -27.66 -6.55 8.57
N CYS A 732 -28.66 -5.68 8.48
CA CYS A 732 -28.49 -4.24 8.15
C CYS A 732 -29.24 -3.31 9.12
N ALA A 733 -29.20 -3.63 10.42
CA ALA A 733 -29.90 -2.86 11.45
C ALA A 733 -29.63 -1.35 11.38
N LYS A 734 -30.65 -0.55 11.70
CA LYS A 734 -30.58 0.93 11.63
C LYS A 734 -29.45 1.48 12.52
N GLY A 735 -28.63 2.39 11.97
CA GLY A 735 -27.51 3.02 12.67
C GLY A 735 -26.26 2.14 12.82
N ARG A 736 -26.30 0.90 12.32
CA ARG A 736 -25.18 -0.03 12.37
C ARG A 736 -24.08 0.45 11.39
N LYS A 737 -22.85 0.71 11.83
CA LYS A 737 -21.72 0.95 10.90
C LYS A 737 -21.49 -0.27 10.02
N MET A 738 -21.79 -0.18 8.73
CA MET A 738 -21.78 -1.24 7.73
C MET A 738 -20.63 -1.15 6.72
N GLY A 739 -20.02 0.01 6.60
CA GLY A 739 -18.86 0.24 5.76
C GLY A 739 -18.38 1.68 5.88
N HIS A 740 -17.40 2.03 5.07
CA HIS A 740 -17.09 3.41 4.77
C HIS A 740 -16.61 3.52 3.32
N ILE A 741 -16.60 4.74 2.81
CA ILE A 741 -16.07 5.08 1.50
C ILE A 741 -15.09 6.22 1.70
N THR A 742 -13.89 6.11 1.15
CA THR A 742 -12.90 7.19 1.11
C THR A 742 -12.72 7.64 -0.32
N VAL A 743 -12.75 8.95 -0.57
CA VAL A 743 -12.38 9.53 -1.86
C VAL A 743 -11.14 10.38 -1.66
N THR A 744 -10.11 10.16 -2.46
CA THR A 744 -8.90 10.98 -2.45
C THR A 744 -8.95 12.06 -3.50
N GLY A 745 -8.19 13.12 -3.29
CA GLY A 745 -8.06 14.24 -4.21
C GLY A 745 -6.73 14.95 -4.08
N PHE A 746 -6.49 15.93 -4.95
CA PHE A 746 -5.29 16.76 -4.96
C PHE A 746 -5.36 17.91 -3.95
N THR A 747 -6.54 18.20 -3.43
CA THR A 747 -6.78 19.08 -2.29
C THR A 747 -7.95 18.53 -1.47
N PRO A 748 -8.16 18.97 -0.22
CA PRO A 748 -9.39 18.67 0.52
C PRO A 748 -10.65 19.08 -0.24
N ALA A 749 -10.59 20.21 -0.96
CA ALA A 749 -11.72 20.72 -1.74
C ALA A 749 -12.05 19.82 -2.93
N SER A 750 -11.04 19.28 -3.63
CA SER A 750 -11.31 18.34 -4.73
C SER A 750 -11.84 17.01 -4.22
N ALA A 751 -11.30 16.48 -3.12
CA ALA A 751 -11.84 15.26 -2.49
C ALA A 751 -13.31 15.43 -2.05
N LEU A 752 -13.66 16.62 -1.56
CA LEU A 752 -15.03 16.98 -1.20
C LEU A 752 -15.95 17.03 -2.43
N GLU A 753 -15.49 17.57 -3.55
CA GLU A 753 -16.28 17.65 -4.78
C GLU A 753 -16.52 16.26 -5.39
N GLU A 754 -15.48 15.44 -5.47
CA GLU A 754 -15.56 14.08 -6.02
C GLU A 754 -16.44 13.15 -5.19
N ILE A 755 -16.47 13.32 -3.85
CA ILE A 755 -17.36 12.51 -2.99
C ILE A 755 -18.81 13.01 -2.99
N ARG A 756 -19.08 14.24 -3.46
CA ARG A 756 -20.43 14.86 -3.41
C ARG A 756 -21.52 13.94 -3.93
N PRO A 757 -21.38 13.26 -5.09
CA PRO A 757 -22.42 12.36 -5.58
C PRO A 757 -22.67 11.15 -4.65
N VAL A 758 -21.63 10.67 -3.98
CA VAL A 758 -21.74 9.60 -2.97
C VAL A 758 -22.50 10.11 -1.75
N LEU A 759 -22.21 11.31 -1.26
CA LEU A 759 -22.92 11.93 -0.13
C LEU A 759 -24.40 12.12 -0.44
N VAL A 760 -24.74 12.60 -1.63
CA VAL A 760 -26.14 12.70 -2.09
C VAL A 760 -26.82 11.33 -2.12
N ALA A 761 -26.09 10.26 -2.49
CA ALA A 761 -26.63 8.90 -2.46
C ALA A 761 -26.83 8.35 -1.03
N VAL A 762 -26.20 8.94 0.00
CA VAL A 762 -26.41 8.55 1.40
C VAL A 762 -27.79 9.03 1.86
N ASP A 763 -28.03 10.34 1.90
CA ASP A 763 -29.29 10.91 2.43
C ASP A 763 -29.80 12.14 1.64
N GLY A 764 -29.47 12.26 0.35
CA GLY A 764 -29.85 13.42 -0.48
C GLY A 764 -29.05 14.69 -0.16
N ASP A 765 -29.61 15.87 -0.47
CA ASP A 765 -28.94 17.16 -0.27
C ASP A 765 -28.65 17.45 1.22
N ASP A 766 -29.39 16.84 2.15
CA ASP A 766 -29.15 16.94 3.59
C ASP A 766 -27.76 16.45 4.02
N ALA A 767 -27.19 15.51 3.27
CA ALA A 767 -25.82 15.03 3.52
C ALA A 767 -24.78 16.10 3.17
N VAL A 768 -25.03 16.88 2.11
CA VAL A 768 -24.13 17.93 1.62
C VAL A 768 -24.27 19.20 2.46
N ASN A 769 -25.50 19.60 2.78
CA ASN A 769 -25.79 20.83 3.52
C ASN A 769 -25.28 20.82 4.98
N LYS A 770 -24.98 19.64 5.52
CA LYS A 770 -24.47 19.45 6.89
C LYS A 770 -22.95 19.30 6.98
N LEU A 771 -22.25 19.32 5.84
CA LEU A 771 -20.80 19.49 5.82
C LEU A 771 -20.56 20.96 6.15
N ASP A 772 -20.15 21.27 7.38
CA ASP A 772 -19.78 22.63 7.78
C ASP A 772 -18.42 23.02 7.16
N VAL A 773 -18.36 22.92 5.83
CA VAL A 773 -17.18 23.10 4.99
C VAL A 773 -17.57 24.08 3.89
N PRO A 774 -16.79 25.16 3.65
CA PRO A 774 -17.11 26.14 2.61
C PRO A 774 -17.33 25.45 1.26
N THR A 775 -18.50 25.68 0.65
CA THR A 775 -18.89 25.08 -0.63
C THR A 775 -18.24 25.77 -1.84
N LYS A 776 -17.49 26.86 -1.63
CA LYS A 776 -16.63 27.45 -2.66
C LYS A 776 -15.26 26.78 -2.64
N PRO A 777 -14.75 26.28 -3.77
CA PRO A 777 -13.40 25.75 -3.83
C PRO A 777 -12.42 26.84 -3.39
N SER A 778 -11.56 26.52 -2.43
CA SER A 778 -10.47 27.41 -2.02
C SER A 778 -9.55 27.66 -3.23
N PRO A 779 -9.13 28.91 -3.47
CA PRO A 779 -8.33 29.24 -4.65
C PRO A 779 -7.00 28.49 -4.61
N SER A 780 -6.73 27.69 -5.64
CA SER A 780 -5.47 26.95 -5.80
C SER A 780 -4.38 27.82 -6.44
N VAL A 781 -4.77 28.89 -7.14
CA VAL A 781 -3.86 29.87 -7.74
C VAL A 781 -4.22 31.28 -7.29
N GLY A 782 -3.22 32.04 -6.84
CA GLY A 782 -3.37 33.46 -6.55
C GLY A 782 -2.89 34.31 -7.71
N ILE A 783 -3.75 35.13 -8.32
CA ILE A 783 -3.37 36.11 -9.34
C ILE A 783 -3.31 37.49 -8.69
N ILE A 784 -2.12 38.07 -8.63
CA ILE A 784 -1.90 39.40 -8.06
C ILE A 784 -1.33 40.36 -9.09
N MET A 785 -1.76 41.63 -8.98
CA MET A 785 -1.28 42.67 -9.88
C MET A 785 -1.07 44.02 -9.19
N GLY A 786 -0.16 44.83 -9.74
CA GLY A 786 0.26 46.09 -9.14
C GLY A 786 -0.81 47.18 -9.15
N SER A 787 -1.68 47.20 -10.18
CA SER A 787 -2.77 48.17 -10.37
C SER A 787 -3.86 47.64 -11.30
N ASP A 788 -5.02 48.31 -11.32
CA ASP A 788 -6.12 48.03 -12.28
C ASP A 788 -5.68 48.05 -13.75
N SER A 789 -4.69 48.89 -14.08
CA SER A 789 -4.14 48.99 -15.44
C SER A 789 -3.47 47.70 -15.93
N ASP A 790 -3.07 46.81 -15.02
CA ASP A 790 -2.44 45.53 -15.35
C ASP A 790 -3.49 44.44 -15.64
N LEU A 791 -4.74 44.61 -15.19
CA LEU A 791 -5.83 43.63 -15.33
C LEU A 791 -6.11 43.19 -16.77
N PRO A 792 -6.11 44.08 -17.80
CA PRO A 792 -6.32 43.66 -19.18
C PRO A 792 -5.30 42.64 -19.69
N THR A 793 -4.09 42.61 -19.12
CA THR A 793 -3.07 41.59 -19.41
C THR A 793 -3.29 40.37 -18.54
N MET A 794 -3.49 40.57 -17.23
CA MET A 794 -3.54 39.46 -16.26
C MET A 794 -4.79 38.58 -16.36
N LYS A 795 -5.90 39.10 -16.91
CA LYS A 795 -7.12 38.32 -17.15
C LYS A 795 -6.89 37.11 -18.05
N ASP A 796 -5.88 37.13 -18.91
CA ASP A 796 -5.61 36.00 -19.81
C ASP A 796 -5.08 34.79 -19.02
N ALA A 797 -4.39 35.00 -17.89
CA ALA A 797 -4.03 33.91 -16.98
C ALA A 797 -5.29 33.30 -16.33
N ALA A 798 -6.22 34.16 -15.91
CA ALA A 798 -7.49 33.77 -15.30
C ALA A 798 -8.34 32.92 -16.26
N GLN A 799 -8.46 33.34 -17.52
CA GLN A 799 -9.17 32.60 -18.56
C GLN A 799 -8.59 31.20 -18.76
N VAL A 800 -7.26 31.06 -18.80
CA VAL A 800 -6.63 29.74 -18.90
C VAL A 800 -6.98 28.86 -17.69
N LEU A 801 -7.00 29.42 -16.48
CA LEU A 801 -7.37 28.64 -15.30
C LEU A 801 -8.86 28.22 -15.33
N ASP A 802 -9.74 29.09 -15.83
CA ASP A 802 -11.16 28.78 -16.05
C ASP A 802 -11.33 27.63 -17.06
N ASP A 803 -10.58 27.65 -18.18
CA ASP A 803 -10.64 26.62 -19.22
C ASP A 803 -10.23 25.23 -18.69
N PHE A 804 -9.38 25.19 -17.65
CA PHE A 804 -8.93 23.97 -16.98
C PHE A 804 -9.69 23.67 -15.68
N GLY A 805 -10.70 24.47 -15.32
CA GLY A 805 -11.49 24.27 -14.10
C GLY A 805 -10.70 24.46 -12.80
N ILE A 806 -9.64 25.26 -12.81
CA ILE A 806 -8.77 25.49 -11.65
C ILE A 806 -9.27 26.72 -10.88
N PRO A 807 -9.65 26.60 -9.60
CA PRO A 807 -10.12 27.73 -8.82
C PRO A 807 -8.98 28.71 -8.53
N TYR A 808 -9.23 30.00 -8.72
CA TYR A 808 -8.25 31.06 -8.47
C TYR A 808 -8.87 32.27 -7.78
N GLU A 809 -8.01 33.12 -7.22
CA GLU A 809 -8.37 34.45 -6.74
C GLU A 809 -7.63 35.52 -7.54
N ILE A 810 -8.23 36.71 -7.67
CA ILE A 810 -7.59 37.88 -8.29
C ILE A 810 -7.58 39.02 -7.29
N SER A 811 -6.44 39.67 -7.08
CA SER A 811 -6.31 40.80 -6.16
C SER A 811 -5.30 41.85 -6.63
N ILE A 812 -5.54 43.10 -6.25
CA ILE A 812 -4.60 44.20 -6.49
C ILE A 812 -3.68 44.30 -5.27
N VAL A 813 -2.40 43.98 -5.48
CA VAL A 813 -1.36 43.95 -4.45
C VAL A 813 -0.16 44.73 -4.96
N SER A 814 0.22 45.79 -4.27
CA SER A 814 1.28 46.69 -4.73
C SER A 814 2.46 46.68 -3.77
N ALA A 815 3.63 46.25 -4.25
CA ALA A 815 4.86 46.27 -3.47
C ALA A 815 5.24 47.66 -2.93
N HIS A 816 4.79 48.73 -3.59
CA HIS A 816 5.15 50.11 -3.25
C HIS A 816 4.03 50.88 -2.53
N ARG A 817 2.77 50.55 -2.81
CA ARG A 817 1.61 51.29 -2.27
C ARG A 817 0.93 50.57 -1.10
N THR A 818 0.99 49.25 -1.09
CA THR A 818 0.38 48.40 -0.05
C THR A 818 1.35 47.31 0.43
N PRO A 819 2.56 47.67 0.89
CA PRO A 819 3.60 46.71 1.24
C PRO A 819 3.21 45.77 2.41
N GLU A 820 2.47 46.27 3.40
CA GLU A 820 1.98 45.45 4.53
C GLU A 820 0.98 44.39 4.06
N TYR A 821 0.04 44.77 3.20
CA TYR A 821 -0.92 43.84 2.61
C TYR A 821 -0.24 42.81 1.70
N MET A 822 0.79 43.22 0.94
CA MET A 822 1.60 42.32 0.12
C MET A 822 2.36 41.29 0.98
N TYR A 823 2.90 41.73 2.11
CA TYR A 823 3.56 40.86 3.09
C TYR A 823 2.58 39.85 3.69
N GLU A 824 1.44 40.31 4.16
CA GLU A 824 0.38 39.45 4.71
C GLU A 824 -0.13 38.45 3.66
N TYR A 825 -0.38 38.91 2.44
CA TYR A 825 -0.83 38.07 1.33
C TYR A 825 0.17 36.94 1.06
N ALA A 826 1.45 37.26 0.88
CA ALA A 826 2.49 36.30 0.52
C ALA A 826 2.75 35.28 1.65
N THR A 827 2.83 35.74 2.89
CA THR A 827 3.13 34.89 4.06
C THR A 827 1.97 34.00 4.47
N THR A 828 0.73 34.37 4.14
CA THR A 828 -0.47 33.56 4.44
C THR A 828 -0.95 32.70 3.28
N ALA A 829 -0.46 32.92 2.05
CA ALA A 829 -0.95 32.27 0.83
C ALA A 829 -1.02 30.74 0.93
N GLU A 830 0.04 30.08 1.41
CA GLU A 830 0.10 28.62 1.58
C GLU A 830 -0.98 28.13 2.55
N ALA A 831 -1.12 28.81 3.70
CA ALA A 831 -2.15 28.49 4.70
C ALA A 831 -3.58 28.71 4.19
N ARG A 832 -3.77 29.53 3.15
CA ARG A 832 -5.06 29.74 2.46
C ARG A 832 -5.33 28.69 1.37
N GLY A 833 -4.41 27.74 1.15
CA GLY A 833 -4.55 26.66 0.17
C GLY A 833 -4.06 27.01 -1.24
N ILE A 834 -3.33 28.13 -1.40
CA ILE A 834 -2.74 28.52 -2.67
C ILE A 834 -1.48 27.67 -2.91
N ASN A 835 -1.36 27.14 -4.12
CA ASN A 835 -0.25 26.30 -4.55
C ASN A 835 0.70 27.02 -5.50
N VAL A 836 0.22 28.01 -6.25
CA VAL A 836 1.01 28.81 -7.20
C VAL A 836 0.53 30.26 -7.16
N ILE A 837 1.47 31.22 -7.21
CA ILE A 837 1.13 32.65 -7.33
C ILE A 837 1.56 33.15 -8.71
N ILE A 838 0.64 33.78 -9.44
CA ILE A 838 0.91 34.51 -10.68
C ILE A 838 0.92 36.00 -10.34
N ALA A 839 2.08 36.64 -10.49
CA ALA A 839 2.25 38.05 -10.15
C ALA A 839 2.61 38.85 -11.41
N GLY A 840 1.81 39.87 -11.74
CA GLY A 840 2.07 40.74 -12.88
C GLY A 840 2.14 42.21 -12.49
N ALA A 841 3.16 42.92 -12.95
CA ALA A 841 3.24 44.35 -12.72
C ALA A 841 4.05 45.05 -13.81
N GLY A 842 3.53 46.19 -14.30
CA GLY A 842 4.25 47.07 -15.22
C GLY A 842 5.08 48.07 -14.43
N GLY A 843 4.41 49.06 -13.83
CA GLY A 843 5.06 50.13 -13.05
C GLY A 843 5.57 49.72 -11.67
N ALA A 844 5.11 48.58 -11.14
CA ALA A 844 5.56 48.00 -9.87
C ALA A 844 6.30 46.67 -10.10
N ALA A 845 7.19 46.63 -11.10
CA ALA A 845 7.84 45.43 -11.63
C ALA A 845 8.46 44.47 -10.59
N HIS A 846 8.86 44.97 -9.42
CA HIS A 846 9.43 44.18 -8.33
C HIS A 846 8.43 43.26 -7.61
N LEU A 847 7.11 43.39 -7.84
CA LEU A 847 6.08 42.63 -7.14
C LEU A 847 6.34 41.10 -7.13
N PRO A 848 6.63 40.43 -8.26
CA PRO A 848 6.86 38.98 -8.25
C PRO A 848 8.05 38.58 -7.38
N GLY A 849 9.15 39.33 -7.46
CA GLY A 849 10.35 39.07 -6.66
C GLY A 849 10.15 39.28 -5.17
N MET A 850 9.42 40.34 -4.78
CA MET A 850 9.09 40.61 -3.39
C MET A 850 8.21 39.52 -2.78
N VAL A 851 7.23 39.02 -3.54
CA VAL A 851 6.34 37.95 -3.09
C VAL A 851 7.09 36.63 -2.97
N ALA A 852 7.94 36.29 -3.94
CA ALA A 852 8.79 35.09 -3.90
C ALA A 852 9.75 35.07 -2.71
N ALA A 853 10.17 36.23 -2.22
CA ALA A 853 11.03 36.33 -1.04
C ALA A 853 10.30 35.98 0.28
N LEU A 854 8.97 35.97 0.28
CA LEU A 854 8.12 35.88 1.48
C LEU A 854 7.28 34.60 1.53
N THR A 855 7.37 33.75 0.52
CA THR A 855 6.55 32.55 0.40
C THR A 855 7.37 31.36 -0.12
N PRO A 856 7.13 30.13 0.35
CA PRO A 856 7.74 28.93 -0.22
C PRO A 856 7.09 28.50 -1.53
N LEU A 857 5.94 29.10 -1.90
CA LEU A 857 5.18 28.73 -3.09
C LEU A 857 5.89 29.17 -4.39
N PRO A 858 5.77 28.40 -5.48
CA PRO A 858 6.19 28.84 -6.80
C PRO A 858 5.52 30.17 -7.20
N VAL A 859 6.35 31.15 -7.58
CA VAL A 859 5.89 32.44 -8.10
C VAL A 859 6.22 32.55 -9.59
N ILE A 860 5.21 32.83 -10.40
CA ILE A 860 5.31 33.10 -11.83
C ILE A 860 5.16 34.59 -12.07
N GLY A 861 6.23 35.24 -12.53
CA GLY A 861 6.23 36.64 -12.91
C GLY A 861 5.77 36.86 -14.34
N VAL A 862 4.79 37.75 -14.52
CA VAL A 862 4.32 38.27 -15.82
C VAL A 862 4.84 39.68 -16.01
N PRO A 863 5.85 39.91 -16.88
CA PRO A 863 6.29 41.26 -17.19
C PRO A 863 5.20 42.00 -17.95
N VAL A 864 4.56 43.01 -17.35
CA VAL A 864 3.51 43.78 -18.05
C VAL A 864 4.15 44.91 -18.85
N LYS A 865 3.65 45.16 -20.07
CA LYS A 865 4.19 46.17 -20.96
C LYS A 865 4.03 47.58 -20.37
N SER A 866 5.15 48.18 -19.96
CA SER A 866 5.22 49.59 -19.55
C SER A 866 5.18 50.54 -20.75
N SER A 867 4.74 51.78 -20.54
CA SER A 867 4.68 52.82 -21.59
C SER A 867 6.06 53.37 -21.98
N THR A 868 7.05 53.31 -21.08
CA THR A 868 8.38 53.92 -21.29
C THR A 868 9.38 52.96 -21.92
N LEU A 869 9.47 51.72 -21.43
CA LEU A 869 10.48 50.75 -21.86
C LEU A 869 9.88 49.48 -22.48
N SER A 870 8.60 49.54 -22.88
CA SER A 870 7.89 48.44 -23.54
C SER A 870 7.93 47.12 -22.75
N GLY A 871 8.01 47.20 -21.41
CA GLY A 871 8.06 46.03 -20.52
C GLY A 871 9.45 45.41 -20.35
N ASN A 872 10.51 45.94 -20.96
CA ASN A 872 11.87 45.46 -20.72
C ASN A 872 12.34 45.73 -19.29
N ASP A 873 11.93 46.86 -18.73
CA ASP A 873 12.08 47.18 -17.30
C ASP A 873 11.42 46.12 -16.41
N SER A 874 10.17 45.76 -16.73
CA SER A 874 9.46 44.73 -15.98
C SER A 874 10.12 43.35 -16.14
N LEU A 875 10.57 42.99 -17.35
CA LEU A 875 11.23 41.72 -17.60
C LEU A 875 12.54 41.62 -16.82
N LEU A 876 13.40 42.63 -16.95
CA LEU A 876 14.71 42.66 -16.29
C LEU A 876 14.58 42.64 -14.76
N SER A 877 13.57 43.31 -14.20
CA SER A 877 13.28 43.29 -12.77
C SER A 877 12.91 41.88 -12.27
N ILE A 878 12.14 41.12 -13.06
CA ILE A 878 11.64 39.80 -12.67
C ILE A 878 12.70 38.71 -12.87
N VAL A 879 13.49 38.75 -13.95
CA VAL A 879 14.49 37.70 -14.24
C VAL A 879 15.77 37.84 -13.40
N GLN A 880 16.06 39.03 -12.86
CA GLN A 880 17.28 39.30 -12.08
C GLN A 880 17.06 39.09 -10.58
N MET A 881 16.76 37.86 -10.18
CA MET A 881 16.57 37.52 -8.76
C MET A 881 17.85 36.94 -8.12
N PRO A 882 18.14 37.25 -6.84
CA PRO A 882 19.27 36.68 -6.14
C PRO A 882 19.11 35.16 -5.92
N LYS A 883 20.24 34.47 -5.72
CA LYS A 883 20.26 33.05 -5.37
C LYS A 883 19.40 32.79 -4.12
N GLY A 884 18.49 31.83 -4.22
CA GLY A 884 17.58 31.44 -3.13
C GLY A 884 16.17 32.01 -3.22
N ILE A 885 15.89 32.95 -4.16
CA ILE A 885 14.56 33.53 -4.37
C ILE A 885 14.17 33.39 -5.86
N PRO A 886 13.95 32.17 -6.37
CA PRO A 886 13.66 31.96 -7.78
C PRO A 886 12.27 32.49 -8.15
N VAL A 887 12.17 33.13 -9.32
CA VAL A 887 10.90 33.50 -9.95
C VAL A 887 10.89 32.90 -11.35
N ALA A 888 9.83 32.17 -11.69
CA ALA A 888 9.61 31.69 -13.06
C ALA A 888 9.07 32.84 -13.90
N THR A 889 9.63 33.11 -15.08
CA THR A 889 9.25 34.29 -15.88
C THR A 889 8.74 33.88 -17.26
N VAL A 890 7.61 34.47 -17.67
CA VAL A 890 7.06 34.31 -19.03
C VAL A 890 7.41 35.52 -19.91
N ALA A 891 7.10 35.43 -21.20
CA ALA A 891 7.30 36.54 -22.14
C ALA A 891 6.50 37.80 -21.73
N ILE A 892 6.98 38.97 -22.12
CA ILE A 892 6.32 40.26 -21.84
C ILE A 892 4.86 40.23 -22.32
N GLY A 893 3.93 40.54 -21.42
CA GLY A 893 2.49 40.59 -21.66
C GLY A 893 1.81 39.22 -21.78
N ASN A 894 2.53 38.11 -21.61
CA ASN A 894 2.00 36.78 -21.89
C ASN A 894 1.45 36.08 -20.64
N ALA A 895 0.39 36.65 -20.06
CA ALA A 895 -0.24 36.08 -18.87
C ALA A 895 -0.90 34.71 -19.15
N ALA A 896 -1.38 34.45 -20.37
CA ALA A 896 -1.89 33.14 -20.77
C ALA A 896 -0.85 32.03 -20.53
N ASN A 897 0.41 32.23 -20.93
CA ASN A 897 1.48 31.27 -20.65
C ASN A 897 1.79 31.14 -19.16
N ALA A 898 1.56 32.18 -18.35
CA ALA A 898 1.69 32.07 -16.89
C ALA A 898 0.58 31.19 -16.31
N GLY A 899 -0.65 31.32 -16.81
CA GLY A 899 -1.75 30.39 -16.50
C GLY A 899 -1.39 28.96 -16.89
N LEU A 900 -0.91 28.72 -18.11
CA LEU A 900 -0.49 27.39 -18.58
C LEU A 900 0.68 26.83 -17.78
N LEU A 901 1.64 27.66 -17.39
CA LEU A 901 2.75 27.24 -16.55
C LEU A 901 2.27 26.90 -15.13
N ALA A 902 1.32 27.65 -14.57
CA ALA A 902 0.67 27.27 -13.32
C ALA A 902 -0.05 25.92 -13.44
N VAL A 903 -0.79 25.69 -14.53
CA VAL A 903 -1.42 24.38 -14.82
C VAL A 903 -0.37 23.27 -14.89
N ARG A 904 0.79 23.51 -15.53
CA ARG A 904 1.88 22.52 -15.60
C ARG A 904 2.52 22.25 -14.24
N ILE A 905 2.73 23.28 -13.42
CA ILE A 905 3.27 23.13 -12.06
C ILE A 905 2.30 22.30 -11.22
N LEU A 906 1.01 22.61 -11.26
CA LEU A 906 -0.04 21.83 -10.60
C LEU A 906 -0.13 20.41 -11.19
N GLY A 907 -0.02 20.28 -12.50
CA GLY A 907 -0.08 19.02 -13.25
C GLY A 907 1.14 18.11 -13.05
N ALA A 908 2.30 18.65 -12.68
CA ALA A 908 3.47 17.85 -12.30
C ALA A 908 3.23 17.09 -10.99
N ALA A 909 2.39 17.62 -10.10
CA ALA A 909 1.88 16.93 -8.93
C ALA A 909 0.57 16.16 -9.19
N ASN A 910 -0.06 16.37 -10.36
CA ASN A 910 -1.36 15.82 -10.75
C ASN A 910 -1.37 15.40 -12.25
N PRO A 911 -1.05 14.13 -12.57
CA PRO A 911 -1.04 13.64 -13.95
C PRO A 911 -2.37 13.78 -14.69
N GLY A 912 -3.50 13.84 -13.97
CA GLY A 912 -4.85 14.04 -14.52
C GLY A 912 -5.07 15.43 -15.12
N LEU A 913 -4.54 16.49 -14.48
CA LEU A 913 -4.51 17.85 -15.06
C LEU A 913 -3.58 17.91 -16.29
N GLY A 914 -2.52 17.10 -16.31
CA GLY A 914 -1.61 16.97 -17.45
C GLY A 914 -2.22 16.31 -18.70
N LEU A 915 -3.27 15.50 -18.55
CA LEU A 915 -3.92 14.80 -19.69
C LEU A 915 -4.72 15.76 -20.60
N GLY A 916 -5.21 16.89 -20.08
CA GLY A 916 -5.78 17.99 -20.88
C GLY A 916 -4.71 18.82 -21.60
N PHE A 917 -3.44 18.61 -21.26
CA PHE A 917 -2.28 19.34 -21.77
C PHE A 917 -1.63 18.57 -22.94
N ARG A 918 -2.30 18.49 -24.09
CA ARG A 918 -1.66 18.12 -25.36
C ARG A 918 -1.62 19.34 -26.27
N VAL A 919 -0.43 19.91 -26.45
CA VAL A 919 -0.15 20.97 -27.44
C VAL A 919 0.19 20.32 -28.78
#